data_AF-A0A7V7XIC2-F1
#
_entry.id   AF-A0A7V7XIC2-F1
#
_cell.length_a   1.000
_cell.length_b   1.000
_cell.length_c   1.000
_cell.angle_alpha   90.00
_cell.angle_beta   90.00
_cell.angle_gamma   90.00
#
_symmetry.space_group_name_H-M   'P 1'
#
loop_
_entity.id
_entity.type
_entity.pdbx_description
1 polymer ?
#
loop_
_entity_poly.entity_id
_entity_poly.type
_entity_poly.pdbx_seq_one_letter_code
_entity_poly.pdbx_strand_id
1 'polypeptide(L)'
;MQNRWLFFWVSGLVAVIAFGAWRAAISHYEVKTRGFELATREENVPYRLPLAGVNVELTQYDDPSAELQKIAELGFVWIRQPFLWSEIEPEPGRYQWALYDKIVEAAAAFDGELKIVALLDSTPQWARHPDAFGHPFAPPASPADYGAFARAVADRYGDQIDFYQIWDEPNIEEHWGNLNPRPALYVAMLEAAYKNIHAVDPVAMVIAAALAPNVEDGPDNINDPDYLRAIYELGGKAYFDAAAGKPYGFNSPPNDRAVDKDTLNFSRLILLREEMVQQGDGDKPLWGSNWGWNALPESWTGPPSIWGQVSFSARLSYTKQALERAQQEWPWVGGLILQHWQPDAPPDDPIQGFAVSPQADQWQGVVPDQVAMHPGLYPAVNPYASYEGDWEFGELGADAGPDAAQNTITIQFEGTEFALSVRRGDYLSYLLVTIDDEPANALPRNNDGDAFIALTSQKREPAIDLIIAAENLSPGPHTAVIIHRPELGDDQWPIVGFAVAAQPDISKLPQNLALGVLAGALLTMTLAGLRLPWGNIRLPSAASLRNIGDMALGLLFSTIVMGGTLLTWHETITAALRRDLPTLLATLATSSILYFSPSTWITLIAIIILGVVIFSRPWVGVLQILFWAAFYTSTTDALFRTLATVEVMLGITTAAVFARWLYDYSRTKGALAVRLHPLDLCMLALVGLGFLSLTWSDLLPEALRELRVMLVEPAVFYLLVRLLRPDKRDVAFLAETLLFTGFMLSAVGLVQFFVTETAVVVAEGGTRRLASVYGSPNGLGLMLGRCLPFALAYLIVPVGEWRKILALISGATMLIALALSQSVGAILLGVPAAFVVVILGWRGKKALPILGGLAAAGAFALIPLSRLIPRLRQITDFENNTTVFRVNLWRSSLQLIQDRPITGVGLDQFLYTYRSRYILPEAWADPDLSHPHNLLLDYWVRLGMLGVLLGLITQVFFWKQALHIYQKVRHTDPLCFALVLGAMGAMADVLGHGLVDMAFFNINLSYVFAILLAMVIHLDQN
;
A
#
# COMPACT_ATOMS: atom_id res chain seq x y z
N MET A 1 -27.43 -10.67 37.10
CA MET A 1 -26.32 -11.31 36.37
C MET A 1 -26.80 -11.99 35.08
N GLN A 2 -27.91 -12.75 35.08
CA GLN A 2 -28.48 -13.38 33.87
C GLN A 2 -28.76 -12.41 32.71
N ASN A 3 -29.31 -11.22 32.97
CA ASN A 3 -29.62 -10.24 31.91
C ASN A 3 -28.38 -9.74 31.13
N ARG A 4 -27.18 -9.75 31.74
CA ARG A 4 -25.95 -9.33 31.04
C ARG A 4 -25.43 -10.39 30.09
N TRP A 5 -25.53 -11.66 30.48
CA TRP A 5 -25.20 -12.79 29.61
C TRP A 5 -26.22 -12.91 28.48
N LEU A 6 -27.52 -12.76 28.78
CA LEU A 6 -28.58 -12.75 27.76
C LEU A 6 -28.34 -11.64 26.73
N PHE A 7 -28.03 -10.42 27.17
CA PHE A 7 -27.73 -9.32 26.27
C PHE A 7 -26.46 -9.59 25.42
N PHE A 8 -25.40 -10.15 26.00
CA PHE A 8 -24.20 -10.57 25.26
C PHE A 8 -24.51 -11.64 24.20
N TRP A 9 -25.28 -12.68 24.55
CA TRP A 9 -25.66 -13.74 23.62
C TRP A 9 -26.61 -13.25 22.52
N VAL A 10 -27.55 -12.36 22.84
CA VAL A 10 -28.43 -11.72 21.84
C VAL A 10 -27.62 -10.85 20.89
N SER A 11 -26.70 -10.02 21.38
CA SER A 11 -25.78 -9.26 20.52
C SER A 11 -24.92 -10.17 19.65
N GLY A 12 -24.44 -11.30 20.20
CA GLY A 12 -23.70 -12.31 19.43
C GLY A 12 -24.55 -12.97 18.33
N LEU A 13 -25.80 -13.30 18.61
CA LEU A 13 -26.73 -13.84 17.61
C LEU A 13 -27.02 -12.82 16.50
N VAL A 14 -27.22 -11.55 16.85
CA VAL A 14 -27.38 -10.46 15.87
C VAL A 14 -26.10 -10.30 15.02
N ALA A 15 -24.91 -10.41 15.61
CA ALA A 15 -23.66 -10.38 14.86
C ALA A 15 -23.54 -11.55 13.87
N VAL A 16 -23.93 -12.76 14.26
CA VAL A 16 -23.92 -13.94 13.37
C VAL A 16 -24.92 -13.77 12.21
N ILE A 17 -26.15 -13.30 12.48
CA ILE A 17 -27.15 -13.05 11.44
C ILE A 17 -26.68 -11.94 10.49
N ALA A 18 -26.12 -10.85 11.03
CA ALA A 18 -25.57 -9.75 10.23
C ALA A 18 -24.38 -10.21 9.39
N PHE A 19 -23.51 -11.07 9.92
CA PHE A 19 -22.41 -11.67 9.16
C PHE A 19 -22.93 -12.56 8.03
N GLY A 20 -23.95 -13.39 8.26
CA GLY A 20 -24.59 -14.20 7.22
C GLY A 20 -25.21 -13.34 6.12
N ALA A 21 -25.93 -12.26 6.48
CA ALA A 21 -26.49 -11.31 5.53
C ALA A 21 -25.39 -10.56 4.75
N TRP A 22 -24.29 -10.18 5.41
CA TRP A 22 -23.14 -9.56 4.78
C TRP A 22 -22.45 -10.50 3.79
N ARG A 23 -22.24 -11.77 4.15
CA ARG A 23 -21.68 -12.79 3.24
C ARG A 23 -22.58 -13.06 2.04
N ALA A 24 -23.89 -13.13 2.23
CA ALA A 24 -24.85 -13.26 1.13
C ALA A 24 -24.83 -12.03 0.21
N ALA A 25 -24.70 -10.83 0.79
CA ALA A 25 -24.61 -9.58 0.03
C ALA A 25 -23.27 -9.45 -0.73
N ILE A 26 -22.16 -9.97 -0.17
CA ILE A 26 -20.87 -10.08 -0.89
C ILE A 26 -21.01 -11.05 -2.05
N SER A 27 -21.54 -12.26 -1.82
CA SER A 27 -21.71 -13.25 -2.90
C SER A 27 -22.57 -12.71 -4.04
N HIS A 28 -23.66 -12.01 -3.73
CA HIS A 28 -24.51 -11.37 -4.75
C HIS A 28 -23.79 -10.21 -5.46
N TYR A 29 -22.87 -9.50 -4.79
CA TYR A 29 -22.02 -8.51 -5.42
C TYR A 29 -21.01 -9.16 -6.36
N GLU A 30 -20.29 -10.18 -5.89
CA GLU A 30 -19.33 -10.95 -6.70
C GLU A 30 -19.99 -11.46 -7.99
N VAL A 31 -21.22 -11.98 -7.94
CA VAL A 31 -21.96 -12.39 -9.15
C VAL A 31 -22.27 -11.21 -10.09
N LYS A 32 -22.65 -10.06 -9.55
CA LYS A 32 -23.01 -8.88 -10.36
C LYS A 32 -21.80 -8.17 -10.96
N THR A 33 -20.65 -8.24 -10.31
CA THR A 33 -19.41 -7.59 -10.73
C THR A 33 -18.39 -8.58 -11.30
N ARG A 34 -18.78 -9.84 -11.54
CA ARG A 34 -17.88 -10.82 -12.13
C ARG A 34 -17.51 -10.41 -13.56
N GLY A 35 -16.22 -10.45 -13.87
CA GLY A 35 -15.64 -9.97 -15.13
C GLY A 35 -15.48 -8.45 -15.23
N PHE A 36 -15.93 -7.70 -14.21
CA PHE A 36 -15.77 -6.26 -14.12
C PHE A 36 -14.36 -5.94 -13.61
N GLU A 37 -13.57 -5.21 -14.39
CA GLU A 37 -12.20 -4.79 -14.02
C GLU A 37 -12.09 -3.26 -14.04
N LEU A 38 -11.35 -2.69 -13.07
CA LEU A 38 -11.16 -1.24 -12.97
C LEU A 38 -9.76 -0.89 -13.46
N ALA A 39 -9.64 -0.54 -14.74
CA ALA A 39 -8.36 -0.19 -15.37
C ALA A 39 -7.63 0.98 -14.68
N THR A 40 -8.32 1.80 -13.88
CA THR A 40 -7.72 2.86 -13.04
C THR A 40 -7.01 2.35 -11.78
N ARG A 41 -7.14 1.06 -11.46
CA ARG A 41 -6.62 0.43 -10.23
C ARG A 41 -5.85 -0.87 -10.47
N GLU A 42 -5.96 -1.44 -11.67
CA GLU A 42 -5.35 -2.71 -12.04
C GLU A 42 -4.22 -2.45 -13.05
N GLU A 43 -3.00 -2.85 -12.70
CA GLU A 43 -1.81 -2.68 -13.56
C GLU A 43 -1.71 -3.75 -14.66
N ASN A 44 -2.47 -4.85 -14.55
CA ASN A 44 -2.40 -6.00 -15.46
C ASN A 44 -3.64 -6.08 -16.37
N VAL A 45 -3.90 -5.02 -17.12
CA VAL A 45 -4.96 -4.94 -18.15
C VAL A 45 -4.28 -4.56 -19.47
N PRO A 46 -4.64 -5.16 -20.62
CA PRO A 46 -4.10 -4.74 -21.92
C PRO A 46 -4.50 -3.30 -22.26
N TYR A 47 -3.74 -2.68 -23.17
CA TYR A 47 -4.21 -1.47 -23.83
C TYR A 47 -5.49 -1.75 -24.62
N ARG A 48 -6.40 -0.79 -24.61
CA ARG A 48 -7.71 -0.89 -25.22
C ARG A 48 -7.59 -0.96 -26.74
N LEU A 49 -8.04 -2.08 -27.31
CA LEU A 49 -8.22 -2.23 -28.75
C LEU A 49 -9.67 -1.85 -29.13
N PRO A 50 -9.90 -1.43 -30.40
CA PRO A 50 -11.26 -1.30 -30.93
C PRO A 50 -12.08 -2.57 -30.67
N LEU A 51 -13.36 -2.42 -30.34
CA LEU A 51 -14.18 -3.55 -29.92
C LEU A 51 -14.87 -4.27 -31.09
N ALA A 52 -15.44 -3.51 -32.02
CA ALA A 52 -16.39 -4.05 -32.99
C ALA A 52 -15.71 -4.76 -34.17
N GLY A 53 -16.06 -6.03 -34.38
CA GLY A 53 -15.63 -6.79 -35.54
C GLY A 53 -16.74 -7.65 -36.16
N VAL A 54 -16.48 -8.18 -37.35
CA VAL A 54 -17.35 -9.14 -38.03
C VAL A 54 -16.53 -10.17 -38.82
N ASN A 55 -16.93 -11.44 -38.78
CA ASN A 55 -16.31 -12.46 -39.63
C ASN A 55 -16.80 -12.30 -41.07
N VAL A 56 -15.92 -12.51 -42.02
CA VAL A 56 -16.19 -12.33 -43.46
C VAL A 56 -15.70 -13.54 -44.24
N GLU A 57 -16.38 -13.86 -45.33
CA GLU A 57 -15.97 -14.87 -46.32
C GLU A 57 -15.79 -14.17 -47.66
N LEU A 58 -14.78 -13.32 -47.78
CA LEU A 58 -14.62 -12.42 -48.94
C LEU A 58 -14.21 -13.15 -50.21
N THR A 59 -13.74 -14.40 -50.10
CA THR A 59 -13.40 -15.29 -51.21
C THR A 59 -14.59 -15.60 -52.12
N GLN A 60 -15.83 -15.44 -51.62
CA GLN A 60 -17.06 -15.63 -52.40
C GLN A 60 -17.37 -14.47 -53.38
N TYR A 61 -16.66 -13.34 -53.26
CA TYR A 61 -16.89 -12.15 -54.09
C TYR A 61 -15.76 -11.94 -55.10
N ASP A 62 -16.12 -11.60 -56.34
CA ASP A 62 -15.13 -11.20 -57.37
C ASP A 62 -14.41 -9.88 -57.00
N ASP A 63 -15.12 -8.96 -56.35
CA ASP A 63 -14.64 -7.70 -55.80
C ASP A 63 -15.31 -7.43 -54.42
N PRO A 64 -14.58 -7.49 -53.30
CA PRO A 64 -15.14 -7.31 -51.97
C PRO A 64 -15.36 -5.83 -51.58
N SER A 65 -14.92 -4.86 -52.39
CA SER A 65 -14.86 -3.43 -52.01
C SER A 65 -16.21 -2.86 -51.56
N ALA A 66 -17.31 -3.23 -52.23
CA ALA A 66 -18.64 -2.73 -51.89
C ALA A 66 -19.15 -3.28 -50.55
N GLU A 67 -18.79 -4.51 -50.19
CA GLU A 67 -19.16 -5.11 -48.91
C GLU A 67 -18.30 -4.53 -47.78
N LEU A 68 -17.00 -4.35 -48.01
CA LEU A 68 -16.10 -3.66 -47.07
C LEU A 68 -16.57 -2.24 -46.77
N GLN A 69 -17.04 -1.49 -47.78
CA GLN A 69 -17.58 -0.15 -47.56
C GLN A 69 -18.80 -0.17 -46.62
N LYS A 70 -19.74 -1.10 -46.82
CA LYS A 70 -20.91 -1.24 -45.93
C LYS A 70 -20.50 -1.64 -44.51
N ILE A 71 -19.48 -2.49 -44.37
CA ILE A 71 -18.94 -2.90 -43.07
C ILE A 71 -18.36 -1.68 -42.33
N ALA A 72 -17.55 -0.87 -43.01
CA ALA A 72 -16.98 0.36 -42.45
C ALA A 72 -18.06 1.40 -42.09
N GLU A 73 -19.07 1.59 -42.95
CA GLU A 73 -20.19 2.51 -42.70
C GLU A 73 -21.04 2.12 -41.48
N LEU A 74 -21.03 0.85 -41.08
CA LEU A 74 -21.69 0.36 -39.86
C LEU A 74 -20.81 0.48 -38.61
N GLY A 75 -19.58 0.99 -38.72
CA GLY A 75 -18.67 1.21 -37.60
C GLY A 75 -17.88 -0.03 -37.17
N PHE A 76 -17.86 -1.11 -37.95
CA PHE A 76 -16.96 -2.23 -37.70
C PHE A 76 -15.52 -1.84 -38.01
N VAL A 77 -14.59 -2.28 -37.17
CA VAL A 77 -13.15 -2.02 -37.34
C VAL A 77 -12.41 -3.30 -37.72
N TRP A 78 -12.79 -4.44 -37.13
CA TRP A 78 -12.15 -5.72 -37.41
C TRP A 78 -12.92 -6.53 -38.44
N ILE A 79 -12.21 -7.05 -39.43
CA ILE A 79 -12.70 -8.11 -40.32
C ILE A 79 -11.87 -9.37 -40.10
N ARG A 80 -12.50 -10.46 -39.68
CA ARG A 80 -11.83 -11.76 -39.54
C ARG A 80 -12.07 -12.59 -40.79
N GLN A 81 -11.00 -12.84 -41.53
CA GLN A 81 -11.02 -13.54 -42.82
C GLN A 81 -10.22 -14.84 -42.70
N PRO A 82 -10.79 -16.00 -43.07
CA PRO A 82 -10.03 -17.23 -43.22
C PRO A 82 -9.00 -17.18 -44.35
N PHE A 83 -7.78 -17.60 -44.05
CA PHE A 83 -6.67 -17.86 -44.96
C PHE A 83 -6.38 -19.36 -44.93
N LEU A 84 -7.02 -20.09 -45.85
CA LEU A 84 -7.03 -21.54 -45.82
C LEU A 84 -5.73 -22.09 -46.42
N TRP A 85 -4.93 -22.77 -45.61
CA TRP A 85 -3.65 -23.34 -46.06
C TRP A 85 -3.84 -24.30 -47.24
N SER A 86 -4.94 -25.07 -47.24
CA SER A 86 -5.28 -25.98 -48.33
C SER A 86 -5.49 -25.31 -49.68
N GLU A 87 -5.93 -24.06 -49.68
CA GLU A 87 -6.19 -23.28 -50.90
C GLU A 87 -4.97 -22.46 -51.30
N ILE A 88 -4.26 -21.92 -50.31
CA ILE A 88 -3.06 -21.12 -50.52
C ILE A 88 -1.88 -21.99 -50.97
N GLU A 89 -1.69 -23.19 -50.41
CA GLU A 89 -0.58 -24.10 -50.74
C GLU A 89 -1.06 -25.53 -51.07
N PRO A 90 -1.77 -25.73 -52.19
CA PRO A 90 -2.34 -27.04 -52.53
C PRO A 90 -1.26 -28.09 -52.85
N GLU A 91 -0.07 -27.68 -53.26
CA GLU A 91 1.12 -28.53 -53.41
C GLU A 91 2.30 -27.92 -52.64
N PRO A 92 3.19 -28.73 -52.04
CA PRO A 92 4.30 -28.21 -51.24
C PRO A 92 5.17 -27.22 -52.03
N GLY A 93 5.34 -26.02 -51.49
CA GLY A 93 6.09 -24.90 -52.05
C GLY A 93 5.43 -24.18 -53.23
N ARG A 94 4.18 -24.51 -53.59
CA ARG A 94 3.44 -23.86 -54.70
C ARG A 94 2.26 -23.08 -54.18
N TYR A 95 2.49 -21.79 -53.98
CA TYR A 95 1.50 -20.88 -53.42
C TYR A 95 0.58 -20.24 -54.45
N GLN A 96 -0.70 -20.06 -54.09
CA GLN A 96 -1.74 -19.39 -54.87
C GLN A 96 -2.28 -18.17 -54.11
N TRP A 97 -1.69 -17.00 -54.38
CA TRP A 97 -2.00 -15.76 -53.63
C TRP A 97 -3.09 -14.87 -54.25
N ALA A 98 -3.41 -15.06 -55.53
CA ALA A 98 -4.14 -14.06 -56.32
C ALA A 98 -5.50 -13.64 -55.75
N LEU A 99 -6.21 -14.54 -55.07
CA LEU A 99 -7.49 -14.21 -54.42
C LEU A 99 -7.28 -13.39 -53.13
N TYR A 100 -6.34 -13.83 -52.29
CA TYR A 100 -6.00 -13.17 -51.03
C TYR A 100 -5.33 -11.81 -51.24
N ASP A 101 -4.50 -11.67 -52.27
CA ASP A 101 -3.89 -10.39 -52.66
C ASP A 101 -4.98 -9.33 -52.90
N LYS A 102 -6.03 -9.67 -53.65
CA LYS A 102 -7.16 -8.76 -53.90
C LYS A 102 -7.90 -8.38 -52.62
N ILE A 103 -8.11 -9.34 -51.71
CA ILE A 103 -8.81 -9.09 -50.44
C ILE A 103 -7.99 -8.13 -49.56
N VAL A 104 -6.69 -8.39 -49.43
CA VAL A 104 -5.79 -7.55 -48.62
C VAL A 104 -5.65 -6.16 -49.24
N GLU A 105 -5.49 -6.05 -50.56
CA GLU A 105 -5.45 -4.77 -51.28
C GLU A 105 -6.75 -3.97 -51.09
N ALA A 106 -7.92 -4.62 -51.15
CA ALA A 106 -9.21 -3.95 -50.97
C ALA A 106 -9.41 -3.45 -49.52
N ALA A 107 -8.99 -4.22 -48.52
CA ALA A 107 -9.05 -3.81 -47.11
C ALA A 107 -8.05 -2.68 -46.80
N ALA A 108 -6.83 -2.75 -47.36
CA ALA A 108 -5.80 -1.72 -47.18
C ALA A 108 -6.21 -0.35 -47.73
N ALA A 109 -7.16 -0.28 -48.67
CA ALA A 109 -7.68 0.97 -49.22
C ALA A 109 -8.45 1.83 -48.19
N PHE A 110 -8.78 1.29 -47.01
CA PHE A 110 -9.48 1.98 -45.92
C PHE A 110 -8.54 2.68 -44.92
N ASP A 111 -7.23 2.78 -45.21
CA ASP A 111 -6.23 3.55 -44.43
C ASP A 111 -6.27 3.27 -42.90
N GLY A 112 -6.51 2.01 -42.54
CA GLY A 112 -6.55 1.55 -41.15
C GLY A 112 -7.92 1.67 -40.44
N GLU A 113 -8.96 2.19 -41.11
CA GLU A 113 -10.35 2.13 -40.61
C GLU A 113 -10.84 0.68 -40.48
N LEU A 114 -10.43 -0.18 -41.43
CA LEU A 114 -10.64 -1.62 -41.38
C LEU A 114 -9.31 -2.36 -41.19
N LYS A 115 -9.32 -3.35 -40.29
CA LYS A 115 -8.15 -4.17 -39.94
C LYS A 115 -8.46 -5.66 -40.07
N ILE A 116 -7.57 -6.39 -40.74
CA ILE A 116 -7.72 -7.83 -40.97
C ILE A 116 -7.19 -8.60 -39.76
N VAL A 117 -8.00 -9.52 -39.24
CA VAL A 117 -7.55 -10.65 -38.43
C VAL A 117 -7.46 -11.87 -39.36
N ALA A 118 -6.25 -12.25 -39.74
CA ALA A 118 -6.01 -13.39 -40.63
C ALA A 118 -6.13 -14.69 -39.84
N LEU A 119 -7.21 -15.43 -40.05
CA LEU A 119 -7.37 -16.77 -39.49
C LEU A 119 -6.58 -17.76 -40.36
N LEU A 120 -5.45 -18.23 -39.86
CA LEU A 120 -4.70 -19.31 -40.50
C LEU A 120 -5.34 -20.64 -40.10
N ASP A 121 -5.90 -21.37 -41.05
CA ASP A 121 -6.68 -22.60 -40.78
C ASP A 121 -6.61 -23.59 -41.96
N SER A 122 -7.22 -24.76 -41.80
CA SER A 122 -7.22 -25.89 -42.73
C SER A 122 -5.82 -26.49 -42.94
N THR A 123 -5.77 -27.67 -43.56
CA THR A 123 -4.51 -28.34 -43.90
C THR A 123 -4.59 -28.97 -45.30
N PRO A 124 -3.62 -28.68 -46.20
CA PRO A 124 -3.59 -29.28 -47.53
C PRO A 124 -3.38 -30.78 -47.43
N GLN A 125 -3.92 -31.53 -48.40
CA GLN A 125 -3.95 -33.00 -48.35
C GLN A 125 -2.56 -33.63 -48.12
N TRP A 126 -1.49 -33.02 -48.63
CA TRP A 126 -0.12 -33.51 -48.48
C TRP A 126 0.45 -33.35 -47.06
N ALA A 127 -0.12 -32.48 -46.23
CA ALA A 127 0.35 -32.15 -44.88
C ALA A 127 -0.52 -32.71 -43.75
N ARG A 128 -1.66 -33.34 -44.06
CA ARG A 128 -2.64 -33.82 -43.05
C ARG A 128 -2.10 -34.96 -42.20
N HIS A 129 -2.54 -35.01 -40.95
CA HIS A 129 -2.29 -36.15 -40.07
C HIS A 129 -2.80 -37.47 -40.71
N PRO A 130 -2.01 -38.58 -40.68
CA PRO A 130 -2.36 -39.82 -41.36
C PRO A 130 -3.72 -40.41 -40.95
N ASP A 131 -4.08 -40.29 -39.67
CA ASP A 131 -5.33 -40.82 -39.13
C ASP A 131 -6.59 -40.03 -39.55
N ALA A 132 -6.41 -38.83 -40.14
CA ALA A 132 -7.49 -37.94 -40.55
C ALA A 132 -7.31 -37.42 -42.00
N PHE A 133 -6.62 -38.18 -42.85
CA PHE A 133 -6.24 -37.77 -44.21
C PHE A 133 -7.39 -37.21 -45.08
N GLY A 134 -8.62 -37.70 -44.88
CA GLY A 134 -9.80 -37.28 -45.62
C GLY A 134 -10.40 -35.93 -45.20
N HIS A 135 -10.01 -35.38 -44.05
CA HIS A 135 -10.68 -34.21 -43.45
C HIS A 135 -9.91 -32.91 -43.70
N PRO A 136 -10.55 -31.81 -44.18
CA PRO A 136 -9.88 -30.54 -44.45
C PRO A 136 -9.29 -29.87 -43.20
N PHE A 137 -9.98 -29.99 -42.06
CA PHE A 137 -9.52 -29.50 -40.76
C PHE A 137 -8.76 -30.56 -39.95
N ALA A 138 -8.15 -31.55 -40.62
CA ALA A 138 -7.23 -32.44 -39.94
C ALA A 138 -6.02 -31.63 -39.47
N PRO A 139 -5.51 -31.84 -38.24
CA PRO A 139 -4.31 -31.16 -37.82
C PRO A 139 -3.11 -31.53 -38.72
N PRO A 140 -2.10 -30.66 -38.83
CA PRO A 140 -0.89 -30.98 -39.57
C PRO A 140 -0.16 -32.19 -38.98
N ALA A 141 0.39 -33.03 -39.85
CA ALA A 141 1.33 -34.08 -39.47
C ALA A 141 2.66 -33.51 -38.94
N SER A 142 2.99 -32.27 -39.35
CA SER A 142 4.23 -31.56 -38.99
C SER A 142 3.92 -30.12 -38.57
N PRO A 143 4.09 -29.77 -37.28
CA PRO A 143 4.02 -28.37 -36.83
C PRO A 143 4.98 -27.43 -37.58
N ALA A 144 6.12 -27.94 -38.04
CA ALA A 144 7.09 -27.16 -38.79
C ALA A 144 6.58 -26.73 -40.16
N ASP A 145 5.80 -27.59 -40.85
CA ASP A 145 5.23 -27.28 -42.16
C ASP A 145 4.16 -26.19 -42.01
N TYR A 146 3.33 -26.29 -40.98
CA TYR A 146 2.36 -25.25 -40.62
C TYR A 146 3.04 -23.93 -40.26
N GLY A 147 4.14 -23.98 -39.50
CA GLY A 147 4.95 -22.80 -39.17
C GLY A 147 5.58 -22.14 -40.41
N ALA A 148 5.98 -22.92 -41.41
CA ALA A 148 6.48 -22.40 -42.68
C ALA A 148 5.39 -21.70 -43.50
N PHE A 149 4.17 -22.24 -43.51
CA PHE A 149 3.01 -21.57 -44.09
C PHE A 149 2.69 -20.25 -43.37
N ALA A 150 2.65 -20.26 -42.04
CA ALA A 150 2.44 -19.04 -41.25
C ALA A 150 3.51 -17.98 -41.53
N ARG A 151 4.78 -18.38 -41.68
CA ARG A 151 5.86 -17.50 -42.16
C ARG A 151 5.55 -16.89 -43.52
N ALA A 152 5.11 -17.71 -44.47
CA ALA A 152 4.88 -17.28 -45.85
C ALA A 152 3.74 -16.25 -45.94
N VAL A 153 2.70 -16.39 -45.10
CA VAL A 153 1.63 -15.38 -45.01
C VAL A 153 2.17 -14.08 -44.40
N ALA A 154 2.88 -14.14 -43.27
CA ALA A 154 3.42 -12.96 -42.60
C ALA A 154 4.49 -12.22 -43.43
N ASP A 155 5.39 -12.95 -44.08
CA ASP A 155 6.42 -12.39 -44.97
C ASP A 155 5.80 -11.67 -46.18
N ARG A 156 4.60 -12.09 -46.59
CA ARG A 156 3.88 -11.49 -47.71
C ARG A 156 3.04 -10.27 -47.33
N TYR A 157 2.35 -10.33 -46.19
CA TYR A 157 1.32 -9.36 -45.83
C TYR A 157 1.62 -8.57 -44.53
N GLY A 158 2.79 -8.73 -43.90
CA GLY A 158 3.13 -8.07 -42.64
C GLY A 158 3.11 -6.53 -42.67
N ASP A 159 3.22 -5.91 -43.86
CA ASP A 159 3.06 -4.46 -44.01
C ASP A 159 1.58 -4.01 -43.95
N GLN A 160 0.62 -4.93 -44.05
CA GLN A 160 -0.84 -4.65 -44.08
C GLN A 160 -1.65 -5.40 -43.02
N ILE A 161 -1.13 -6.50 -42.48
CA ILE A 161 -1.81 -7.37 -41.51
C ILE A 161 -0.94 -7.51 -40.27
N ASP A 162 -1.40 -6.94 -39.16
CA ASP A 162 -0.71 -7.06 -37.87
C ASP A 162 -1.26 -8.22 -37.01
N PHE A 163 -2.40 -8.84 -37.36
CA PHE A 163 -3.10 -9.78 -36.49
C PHE A 163 -3.30 -11.16 -37.14
N TYR A 164 -2.72 -12.19 -36.52
CA TYR A 164 -2.77 -13.57 -37.02
C TYR A 164 -3.40 -14.49 -35.97
N GLN A 165 -4.56 -15.08 -36.28
CA GLN A 165 -5.17 -16.10 -35.43
C GLN A 165 -4.72 -17.49 -35.89
N ILE A 166 -4.19 -18.29 -34.96
CA ILE A 166 -3.65 -19.62 -35.25
C ILE A 166 -4.72 -20.68 -34.97
N TRP A 167 -5.32 -21.21 -36.05
CA TRP A 167 -6.37 -22.24 -36.03
C TRP A 167 -7.71 -21.76 -35.45
N ASP A 168 -8.74 -22.60 -35.61
CA ASP A 168 -10.07 -22.41 -35.05
C ASP A 168 -10.56 -23.70 -34.36
N GLU A 169 -11.19 -23.56 -33.19
CA GLU A 169 -11.87 -24.65 -32.47
C GLU A 169 -11.08 -25.98 -32.32
N PRO A 170 -9.78 -25.96 -31.94
CA PRO A 170 -8.99 -27.20 -31.82
C PRO A 170 -9.45 -28.10 -30.66
N ASN A 171 -10.40 -27.63 -29.85
CA ASN A 171 -10.94 -28.30 -28.68
C ASN A 171 -12.19 -29.16 -28.97
N ILE A 172 -12.61 -29.27 -30.23
CA ILE A 172 -13.69 -30.17 -30.66
C ILE A 172 -13.23 -31.14 -31.76
N GLU A 173 -13.81 -32.34 -31.83
CA GLU A 173 -13.40 -33.35 -32.80
C GLU A 173 -13.60 -32.90 -34.26
N GLU A 174 -14.70 -32.20 -34.55
CA GLU A 174 -15.11 -31.81 -35.90
C GLU A 174 -14.06 -30.92 -36.56
N HIS A 175 -13.56 -29.91 -35.84
CA HIS A 175 -12.50 -29.00 -36.31
C HIS A 175 -11.08 -29.50 -35.98
N TRP A 176 -10.96 -30.78 -35.62
CA TRP A 176 -9.67 -31.45 -35.38
C TRP A 176 -9.55 -32.77 -36.17
N GLY A 177 -10.25 -32.86 -37.31
CA GLY A 177 -10.13 -33.99 -38.23
C GLY A 177 -10.92 -35.23 -37.81
N ASN A 178 -11.94 -35.08 -36.98
CA ASN A 178 -12.63 -36.16 -36.27
C ASN A 178 -11.66 -37.01 -35.43
N LEU A 179 -10.63 -36.35 -34.89
CA LEU A 179 -9.71 -36.92 -33.90
C LEU A 179 -9.96 -36.23 -32.57
N ASN A 180 -9.74 -36.96 -31.47
CA ASN A 180 -9.79 -36.38 -30.13
C ASN A 180 -8.83 -35.17 -30.06
N PRO A 181 -9.29 -34.02 -29.53
CA PRO A 181 -8.48 -32.82 -29.32
C PRO A 181 -7.16 -33.11 -28.61
N ARG A 182 -6.06 -32.50 -29.10
CA ARG A 182 -4.70 -32.71 -28.55
C ARG A 182 -4.02 -31.37 -28.23
N PRO A 183 -4.17 -30.83 -27.00
CA PRO A 183 -3.54 -29.58 -26.58
C PRO A 183 -2.02 -29.54 -26.85
N ALA A 184 -1.31 -30.65 -26.64
CA ALA A 184 0.13 -30.74 -26.89
C ALA A 184 0.52 -30.57 -28.36
N LEU A 185 -0.28 -31.09 -29.29
CA LEU A 185 -0.02 -30.91 -30.72
C LEU A 185 -0.35 -29.47 -31.14
N TYR A 186 -1.45 -28.92 -30.63
CA TYR A 186 -1.82 -27.53 -30.86
C TYR A 186 -0.76 -26.56 -30.33
N VAL A 187 -0.22 -26.75 -29.12
CA VAL A 187 0.86 -25.90 -28.57
C VAL A 187 2.13 -25.97 -29.41
N ALA A 188 2.50 -27.15 -29.92
CA ALA A 188 3.65 -27.28 -30.83
C ALA A 188 3.43 -26.54 -32.16
N MET A 189 2.20 -26.55 -32.68
CA MET A 189 1.80 -25.80 -33.88
C MET A 189 1.81 -24.28 -33.63
N LEU A 190 1.28 -23.85 -32.49
CA LEU A 190 1.27 -22.46 -32.04
C LEU A 190 2.69 -21.93 -31.86
N GLU A 191 3.57 -22.69 -31.20
CA GLU A 191 5.00 -22.36 -31.06
C GLU A 191 5.69 -22.19 -32.42
N ALA A 192 5.44 -23.11 -33.35
CA ALA A 192 6.03 -23.07 -34.68
C ALA A 192 5.56 -21.86 -35.48
N ALA A 193 4.26 -21.54 -35.45
CA ALA A 193 3.71 -20.36 -36.10
C ALA A 193 4.25 -19.07 -35.47
N TYR A 194 4.17 -18.94 -34.14
CA TYR A 194 4.62 -17.76 -33.40
C TYR A 194 6.07 -17.38 -33.73
N LYS A 195 7.00 -18.35 -33.64
CA LYS A 195 8.42 -18.12 -33.92
C LYS A 195 8.69 -17.75 -35.37
N ASN A 196 7.91 -18.28 -36.30
CA ASN A 196 8.12 -18.04 -37.72
C ASN A 196 7.54 -16.71 -38.18
N ILE A 197 6.36 -16.33 -37.66
CA ILE A 197 5.76 -15.00 -37.89
C ILE A 197 6.70 -13.92 -37.34
N HIS A 198 7.08 -13.99 -36.07
CA HIS A 198 7.96 -13.00 -35.44
C HIS A 198 9.37 -12.91 -36.04
N ALA A 199 9.80 -13.92 -36.79
CA ALA A 199 11.09 -13.89 -37.49
C ALA A 199 11.07 -13.02 -38.75
N VAL A 200 9.90 -12.68 -39.29
CA VAL A 200 9.72 -11.81 -40.45
C VAL A 200 8.94 -10.53 -40.11
N ASP A 201 8.07 -10.60 -39.11
CA ASP A 201 7.26 -9.49 -38.61
C ASP A 201 7.30 -9.46 -37.06
N PRO A 202 8.25 -8.71 -36.47
CA PRO A 202 8.45 -8.68 -35.01
C PRO A 202 7.35 -7.98 -34.21
N VAL A 203 6.43 -7.25 -34.86
CA VAL A 203 5.37 -6.47 -34.18
C VAL A 203 3.99 -7.11 -34.33
N ALA A 204 3.88 -8.18 -35.11
CA ALA A 204 2.66 -8.97 -35.27
C ALA A 204 2.07 -9.44 -33.93
N MET A 205 0.75 -9.33 -33.80
CA MET A 205 -0.03 -9.92 -32.72
C MET A 205 -0.50 -11.32 -33.12
N VAL A 206 0.01 -12.34 -32.43
CA VAL A 206 -0.40 -13.73 -32.62
C VAL A 206 -1.50 -14.08 -31.60
N ILE A 207 -2.70 -14.36 -32.11
CA ILE A 207 -3.88 -14.73 -31.34
C ILE A 207 -3.97 -16.27 -31.32
N ALA A 208 -4.08 -16.87 -30.15
CA ALA A 208 -4.37 -18.30 -30.03
C ALA A 208 -5.75 -18.64 -30.64
N ALA A 209 -5.95 -19.90 -31.00
CA ALA A 209 -7.21 -20.40 -31.54
C ALA A 209 -8.41 -19.97 -30.70
N ALA A 210 -9.49 -19.60 -31.38
CA ALA A 210 -10.76 -19.35 -30.73
C ALA A 210 -11.39 -20.67 -30.29
N LEU A 211 -11.47 -20.87 -28.99
CA LEU A 211 -11.98 -22.13 -28.41
C LEU A 211 -13.51 -22.19 -28.51
N ALA A 212 -14.02 -23.32 -29.00
CA ALA A 212 -15.45 -23.58 -29.10
C ALA A 212 -16.07 -23.75 -27.70
N PRO A 213 -17.20 -23.09 -27.39
CA PRO A 213 -17.80 -23.16 -26.06
C PRO A 213 -18.59 -24.46 -25.95
N ASN A 214 -18.22 -25.31 -25.01
CA ASN A 214 -18.90 -26.59 -24.76
C ASN A 214 -18.81 -26.96 -23.27
N VAL A 215 -19.60 -27.95 -22.86
CA VAL A 215 -19.69 -28.42 -21.46
C VAL A 215 -19.12 -29.85 -21.32
N GLU A 216 -18.35 -30.32 -22.29
CA GLU A 216 -17.87 -31.69 -22.36
C GLU A 216 -16.46 -31.82 -21.76
N ASP A 217 -16.23 -32.88 -20.99
CA ASP A 217 -14.94 -33.14 -20.32
C ASP A 217 -14.03 -34.12 -21.11
N GLY A 218 -14.42 -34.48 -22.34
CA GLY A 218 -13.70 -35.42 -23.19
C GLY A 218 -14.32 -36.83 -23.31
N PRO A 219 -13.77 -37.69 -24.17
CA PRO A 219 -12.54 -37.45 -24.94
C PRO A 219 -12.75 -36.79 -26.31
N ASP A 220 -14.00 -36.68 -26.77
CA ASP A 220 -14.34 -36.22 -28.13
C ASP A 220 -14.26 -34.69 -28.22
N ASN A 221 -14.71 -33.97 -27.18
CA ASN A 221 -14.62 -32.52 -27.04
C ASN A 221 -14.07 -32.13 -25.67
N ILE A 222 -13.32 -31.03 -25.58
CA ILE A 222 -12.78 -30.51 -24.31
C ILE A 222 -13.36 -29.11 -24.08
N ASN A 223 -13.90 -28.90 -22.87
CA ASN A 223 -14.37 -27.62 -22.37
C ASN A 223 -13.31 -26.52 -22.55
N ASP A 224 -13.73 -25.35 -23.04
CA ASP A 224 -12.87 -24.22 -23.43
C ASP A 224 -11.91 -23.76 -22.32
N PRO A 225 -12.36 -23.41 -21.10
CA PRO A 225 -11.47 -23.17 -19.95
C PRO A 225 -10.43 -24.25 -19.68
N ASP A 226 -10.80 -25.53 -19.77
CA ASP A 226 -9.88 -26.63 -19.47
C ASP A 226 -8.86 -26.84 -20.60
N TYR A 227 -9.27 -26.60 -21.85
CA TYR A 227 -8.34 -26.59 -22.98
C TYR A 227 -7.35 -25.41 -22.91
N LEU A 228 -7.82 -24.22 -22.54
CA LEU A 228 -6.95 -23.05 -22.31
C LEU A 228 -5.96 -23.32 -21.17
N ARG A 229 -6.43 -23.91 -20.07
CA ARG A 229 -5.54 -24.33 -18.97
C ARG A 229 -4.50 -25.33 -19.45
N ALA A 230 -4.88 -26.31 -20.27
CA ALA A 230 -3.94 -27.27 -20.84
C ALA A 230 -2.88 -26.58 -21.73
N ILE A 231 -3.25 -25.57 -22.52
CA ILE A 231 -2.30 -24.74 -23.28
C ILE A 231 -1.27 -24.12 -22.34
N TYR A 232 -1.71 -23.53 -21.22
CA TYR A 232 -0.81 -22.93 -20.22
C TYR A 232 0.10 -23.97 -19.55
N GLU A 233 -0.45 -25.10 -19.11
CA GLU A 233 0.30 -26.20 -18.46
C GLU A 233 1.39 -26.78 -19.37
N LEU A 234 1.18 -26.74 -20.68
CA LEU A 234 2.12 -27.19 -21.70
C LEU A 234 3.12 -26.10 -22.13
N GLY A 235 3.10 -24.92 -21.50
CA GLY A 235 4.02 -23.83 -21.77
C GLY A 235 3.60 -22.88 -22.90
N GLY A 236 2.35 -22.95 -23.36
CA GLY A 236 1.83 -22.14 -24.45
C GLY A 236 1.85 -20.62 -24.21
N LYS A 237 1.94 -20.17 -22.94
CA LYS A 237 1.99 -18.75 -22.56
C LYS A 237 2.99 -17.92 -23.36
N ALA A 238 4.12 -18.51 -23.74
CA ALA A 238 5.19 -17.81 -24.45
C ALA A 238 4.96 -17.66 -25.97
N TYR A 239 3.87 -18.23 -26.50
CA TYR A 239 3.65 -18.41 -27.94
C TYR A 239 2.33 -17.82 -28.45
N PHE A 240 1.73 -16.91 -27.68
CA PHE A 240 0.63 -16.07 -28.14
C PHE A 240 0.65 -14.74 -27.38
N ASP A 241 0.20 -13.68 -28.04
CA ASP A 241 0.10 -12.33 -27.50
C ASP A 241 -1.35 -12.01 -27.09
N ALA A 242 -2.31 -12.82 -27.55
CA ALA A 242 -3.71 -12.76 -27.16
C ALA A 242 -4.35 -14.16 -27.15
N ALA A 243 -5.35 -14.37 -26.29
CA ALA A 243 -6.18 -15.57 -26.32
C ALA A 243 -7.51 -15.29 -27.02
N ALA A 244 -8.24 -16.34 -27.41
CA ALA A 244 -9.55 -16.19 -28.04
C ALA A 244 -10.56 -17.23 -27.55
N GLY A 245 -11.82 -16.82 -27.48
CA GLY A 245 -12.98 -17.68 -27.24
C GLY A 245 -14.17 -17.25 -28.08
N LYS A 246 -15.29 -17.95 -27.92
CA LYS A 246 -16.49 -17.70 -28.72
C LYS A 246 -17.73 -17.46 -27.83
N PRO A 247 -17.99 -16.22 -27.40
CA PRO A 247 -19.05 -15.93 -26.44
C PRO A 247 -20.44 -15.86 -27.08
N TYR A 248 -20.96 -16.98 -27.58
CA TYR A 248 -22.33 -17.00 -28.09
C TYR A 248 -23.36 -16.72 -26.98
N GLY A 249 -24.38 -15.93 -27.30
CA GLY A 249 -25.46 -15.66 -26.35
C GLY A 249 -26.50 -16.79 -26.25
N PHE A 250 -26.48 -17.72 -27.19
CA PHE A 250 -27.45 -18.81 -27.33
C PHE A 250 -28.91 -18.32 -27.24
N ASN A 251 -29.64 -18.77 -26.21
CA ASN A 251 -31.02 -18.34 -25.93
C ASN A 251 -31.11 -17.28 -24.82
N SER A 252 -29.98 -16.90 -24.21
CA SER A 252 -29.92 -15.98 -23.07
C SER A 252 -29.67 -14.54 -23.51
N PRO A 253 -30.25 -13.53 -22.83
CA PRO A 253 -29.88 -12.14 -23.06
C PRO A 253 -28.42 -11.88 -22.64
N PRO A 254 -27.78 -10.83 -23.18
CA PRO A 254 -26.39 -10.48 -22.83
C PRO A 254 -26.21 -10.11 -21.36
N ASN A 255 -27.28 -9.77 -20.64
CA ASN A 255 -27.25 -9.43 -19.21
C ASN A 255 -27.41 -10.64 -18.28
N ASP A 256 -27.48 -11.86 -18.81
CA ASP A 256 -27.37 -13.07 -18.00
C ASP A 256 -25.96 -13.17 -17.41
N ARG A 257 -25.85 -12.99 -16.09
CA ARG A 257 -24.60 -12.94 -15.33
C ARG A 257 -24.13 -14.32 -14.83
N ALA A 258 -24.80 -15.41 -15.21
CA ALA A 258 -24.31 -16.74 -14.87
C ALA A 258 -22.95 -16.97 -15.53
N VAL A 259 -21.92 -17.24 -14.73
CA VAL A 259 -20.58 -17.58 -15.18
C VAL A 259 -20.25 -18.94 -14.55
N ASP A 260 -20.48 -19.99 -15.31
CA ASP A 260 -20.35 -21.37 -14.84
C ASP A 260 -19.93 -22.27 -16.00
N LYS A 261 -19.12 -23.30 -15.71
CA LYS A 261 -18.61 -24.23 -16.72
C LYS A 261 -19.70 -25.05 -17.40
N ASP A 262 -20.84 -25.23 -16.75
CA ASP A 262 -21.99 -25.97 -17.28
C ASP A 262 -23.02 -25.04 -17.97
N THR A 263 -22.74 -23.74 -18.05
CA THR A 263 -23.63 -22.75 -18.66
C THR A 263 -23.04 -22.18 -19.95
N LEU A 264 -23.83 -22.21 -21.01
CA LEU A 264 -23.52 -21.62 -22.32
C LEU A 264 -24.26 -20.30 -22.49
N ASN A 265 -23.55 -19.18 -22.39
CA ASN A 265 -24.07 -17.83 -22.57
C ASN A 265 -22.93 -16.84 -22.91
N PHE A 266 -23.29 -15.57 -23.14
CA PHE A 266 -22.34 -14.50 -23.45
C PHE A 266 -21.30 -14.27 -22.33
N SER A 267 -21.71 -14.41 -21.06
CA SER A 267 -20.84 -14.20 -19.89
C SER A 267 -19.79 -15.30 -19.71
N ARG A 268 -19.89 -16.44 -20.42
CA ARG A 268 -18.93 -17.54 -20.34
C ARG A 268 -17.50 -17.12 -20.65
N LEU A 269 -17.30 -16.09 -21.49
CA LEU A 269 -15.97 -15.54 -21.82
C LEU A 269 -15.14 -15.20 -20.56
N ILE A 270 -15.83 -14.79 -19.49
CA ILE A 270 -15.21 -14.43 -18.22
C ILE A 270 -14.43 -15.61 -17.62
N LEU A 271 -14.85 -16.87 -17.86
CA LEU A 271 -14.08 -18.04 -17.40
C LEU A 271 -12.70 -18.11 -18.05
N LEU A 272 -12.58 -17.79 -19.34
CA LEU A 272 -11.29 -17.75 -20.02
C LEU A 272 -10.43 -16.59 -19.47
N ARG A 273 -11.04 -15.42 -19.22
CA ARG A 273 -10.35 -14.30 -18.57
C ARG A 273 -9.81 -14.68 -17.19
N GLU A 274 -10.61 -15.37 -16.38
CA GLU A 274 -10.21 -15.83 -15.04
C GLU A 274 -9.03 -16.82 -15.10
N GLU A 275 -9.02 -17.74 -16.07
CA GLU A 275 -7.87 -18.62 -16.30
C GLU A 275 -6.62 -17.82 -16.71
N MET A 276 -6.72 -16.84 -17.61
CA MET A 276 -5.58 -16.00 -18.00
C MET A 276 -4.99 -15.26 -16.78
N VAL A 277 -5.85 -14.64 -15.96
CA VAL A 277 -5.42 -13.94 -14.74
C VAL A 277 -4.78 -14.90 -13.75
N GLN A 278 -5.34 -16.10 -13.56
CA GLN A 278 -4.77 -17.12 -12.68
C GLN A 278 -3.37 -17.58 -13.11
N GLN A 279 -3.10 -17.58 -14.42
CA GLN A 279 -1.79 -17.92 -15.01
C GLN A 279 -0.85 -16.71 -15.12
N GLY A 280 -1.25 -15.56 -14.57
CA GLY A 280 -0.48 -14.30 -14.58
C GLY A 280 -0.29 -13.74 -15.99
N ASP A 281 -1.29 -13.89 -16.86
CA ASP A 281 -1.31 -13.46 -18.27
C ASP A 281 -2.43 -12.45 -18.51
N GLY A 282 -2.83 -11.71 -17.47
CA GLY A 282 -3.94 -10.76 -17.49
C GLY A 282 -3.66 -9.48 -18.28
N ASP A 283 -2.40 -9.19 -18.57
CA ASP A 283 -1.94 -8.10 -19.42
C ASP A 283 -2.18 -8.35 -20.93
N LYS A 284 -2.55 -9.58 -21.32
CA LYS A 284 -2.90 -9.91 -22.70
C LYS A 284 -4.41 -9.80 -22.96
N PRO A 285 -4.82 -9.34 -24.16
CA PRO A 285 -6.23 -9.28 -24.51
C PRO A 285 -6.84 -10.65 -24.77
N LEU A 286 -8.14 -10.75 -24.48
CA LEU A 286 -8.99 -11.89 -24.83
C LEU A 286 -9.96 -11.49 -25.94
N TRP A 287 -9.93 -12.20 -27.05
CA TRP A 287 -10.79 -11.95 -28.22
C TRP A 287 -12.05 -12.81 -28.17
N GLY A 288 -13.18 -12.23 -28.58
CA GLY A 288 -14.39 -12.96 -28.88
C GLY A 288 -14.51 -13.17 -30.39
N SER A 289 -13.76 -14.13 -30.95
CA SER A 289 -13.62 -14.26 -32.41
C SER A 289 -14.88 -14.72 -33.13
N ASN A 290 -15.87 -15.24 -32.41
CA ASN A 290 -17.18 -15.59 -32.92
C ASN A 290 -18.24 -15.38 -31.84
N TRP A 291 -19.26 -14.58 -32.12
CA TRP A 291 -20.36 -14.38 -31.17
C TRP A 291 -21.62 -13.82 -31.82
N GLY A 292 -22.70 -13.80 -31.04
CA GLY A 292 -23.98 -13.21 -31.41
C GLY A 292 -25.17 -14.09 -31.02
N TRP A 293 -26.33 -13.77 -31.60
CA TRP A 293 -27.56 -14.54 -31.49
C TRP A 293 -28.08 -14.91 -32.87
N ASN A 294 -28.48 -16.16 -33.04
CA ASN A 294 -29.02 -16.66 -34.28
C ASN A 294 -30.50 -16.27 -34.41
N ALA A 295 -30.90 -15.76 -35.57
CA ALA A 295 -32.28 -15.36 -35.85
C ALA A 295 -32.76 -15.92 -37.21
N LEU A 296 -33.19 -17.18 -37.21
CA LEU A 296 -33.80 -17.79 -38.40
C LEU A 296 -35.16 -17.16 -38.70
N PRO A 297 -35.53 -16.98 -39.99
CA PRO A 297 -36.81 -16.41 -40.38
C PRO A 297 -37.98 -17.32 -39.95
N GLU A 298 -39.18 -16.74 -39.79
CA GLU A 298 -40.38 -17.51 -39.45
C GLU A 298 -40.71 -18.59 -40.50
N SER A 299 -40.25 -18.40 -41.75
CA SER A 299 -40.40 -19.34 -42.86
C SER A 299 -39.28 -20.39 -42.94
N TRP A 300 -38.45 -20.54 -41.91
CA TRP A 300 -37.33 -21.48 -41.92
C TRP A 300 -37.78 -22.94 -42.09
N THR A 301 -37.12 -23.66 -42.99
CA THR A 301 -37.42 -25.07 -43.29
C THR A 301 -36.19 -25.99 -43.24
N GLY A 302 -35.00 -25.42 -43.02
CA GLY A 302 -33.76 -26.16 -42.82
C GLY A 302 -33.63 -26.75 -41.40
N PRO A 303 -32.47 -27.32 -41.06
CA PRO A 303 -32.19 -27.83 -39.72
C PRO A 303 -32.32 -26.75 -38.63
N PRO A 304 -32.66 -27.13 -37.38
CA PRO A 304 -32.69 -26.17 -36.27
C PRO A 304 -31.29 -25.63 -35.97
N SER A 305 -31.20 -24.39 -35.48
CA SER A 305 -29.94 -23.79 -35.03
C SER A 305 -29.42 -24.47 -33.75
N ILE A 306 -28.15 -24.87 -33.76
CA ILE A 306 -27.44 -25.39 -32.58
C ILE A 306 -27.05 -24.25 -31.60
N TRP A 307 -27.03 -23.01 -32.07
CA TRP A 307 -26.71 -21.81 -31.28
C TRP A 307 -27.95 -21.17 -30.64
N GLY A 308 -29.05 -21.91 -30.50
CA GLY A 308 -30.32 -21.34 -30.07
C GLY A 308 -30.97 -20.44 -31.12
N GLN A 309 -32.08 -19.80 -30.76
CA GLN A 309 -32.83 -18.94 -31.68
C GLN A 309 -33.54 -17.81 -30.93
N VAL A 310 -33.39 -16.57 -31.42
CA VAL A 310 -34.11 -15.39 -30.93
C VAL A 310 -34.85 -14.69 -32.06
N SER A 311 -35.74 -13.75 -31.73
CA SER A 311 -36.34 -12.89 -32.76
C SER A 311 -35.29 -11.93 -33.35
N PHE A 312 -35.47 -11.50 -34.60
CA PHE A 312 -34.56 -10.54 -35.22
C PHE A 312 -34.45 -9.23 -34.43
N SER A 313 -35.56 -8.74 -33.87
CA SER A 313 -35.56 -7.56 -32.98
C SER A 313 -34.74 -7.78 -31.70
N ALA A 314 -34.81 -8.97 -31.11
CA ALA A 314 -34.01 -9.34 -29.95
C ALA A 314 -32.52 -9.44 -30.33
N ARG A 315 -32.19 -10.00 -31.50
CA ARG A 315 -30.81 -10.07 -32.02
C ARG A 315 -30.16 -8.69 -32.09
N LEU A 316 -30.83 -7.69 -32.68
CA LEU A 316 -30.29 -6.33 -32.76
C LEU A 316 -30.10 -5.71 -31.37
N SER A 317 -31.13 -5.81 -30.52
CA SER A 317 -31.10 -5.24 -29.17
C SER A 317 -30.05 -5.90 -28.26
N TYR A 318 -29.89 -7.21 -28.36
CA TYR A 318 -28.92 -7.99 -27.59
C TYR A 318 -27.50 -7.71 -28.07
N THR A 319 -27.28 -7.60 -29.38
CA THR A 319 -25.96 -7.26 -29.93
C THR A 319 -25.49 -5.90 -29.46
N LYS A 320 -26.36 -4.88 -29.51
CA LYS A 320 -26.06 -3.54 -28.98
C LYS A 320 -25.73 -3.57 -27.49
N GLN A 321 -26.60 -4.17 -26.68
CA GLN A 321 -26.38 -4.27 -25.22
C GLN A 321 -25.11 -5.04 -24.87
N ALA A 322 -24.73 -6.05 -25.66
CA ALA A 322 -23.51 -6.82 -25.45
C ALA A 322 -22.25 -5.99 -25.73
N LEU A 323 -22.23 -5.21 -26.81
CA LEU A 323 -21.14 -4.28 -27.12
C LEU A 323 -21.03 -3.20 -26.03
N GLU A 324 -22.14 -2.56 -25.65
CA GLU A 324 -22.17 -1.57 -24.57
C GLU A 324 -21.68 -2.17 -23.24
N ARG A 325 -22.09 -3.39 -22.91
CA ARG A 325 -21.64 -4.11 -21.72
C ARG A 325 -20.14 -4.40 -21.77
N ALA A 326 -19.62 -4.98 -22.84
CA ALA A 326 -18.20 -5.26 -22.98
C ALA A 326 -17.34 -3.96 -22.97
N GLN A 327 -17.89 -2.88 -23.53
CA GLN A 327 -17.26 -1.56 -23.51
C GLN A 327 -17.11 -1.00 -22.09
N GLN A 328 -18.12 -1.20 -21.23
CA GLN A 328 -18.13 -0.70 -19.86
C GLN A 328 -17.41 -1.61 -18.86
N GLU A 329 -17.52 -2.93 -19.04
CA GLU A 329 -17.16 -3.89 -18.00
C GLU A 329 -15.88 -4.68 -18.30
N TRP A 330 -15.53 -4.85 -19.57
CA TRP A 330 -14.47 -5.76 -20.01
C TRP A 330 -13.31 -4.98 -20.64
N PRO A 331 -12.55 -4.17 -19.87
CA PRO A 331 -11.43 -3.41 -20.42
C PRO A 331 -10.35 -4.33 -21.03
N TRP A 332 -10.33 -5.60 -20.63
CA TRP A 332 -9.43 -6.66 -21.08
C TRP A 332 -9.79 -7.29 -22.43
N VAL A 333 -10.99 -7.05 -22.95
CA VAL A 333 -11.41 -7.67 -24.21
C VAL A 333 -10.74 -6.97 -25.39
N GLY A 334 -10.25 -7.77 -26.34
CA GLY A 334 -9.84 -7.30 -27.66
C GLY A 334 -11.04 -7.14 -28.58
N GLY A 335 -10.91 -7.57 -29.83
CA GLY A 335 -12.04 -7.57 -30.77
C GLY A 335 -13.15 -8.57 -30.36
N LEU A 336 -14.39 -8.09 -30.37
CA LEU A 336 -15.62 -8.89 -30.37
C LEU A 336 -16.13 -9.01 -31.81
N ILE A 337 -15.83 -10.13 -32.44
CA ILE A 337 -16.05 -10.38 -33.86
C ILE A 337 -17.35 -11.15 -34.07
N LEU A 338 -18.39 -10.46 -34.56
CA LEU A 338 -19.70 -11.02 -34.82
C LEU A 338 -19.64 -12.19 -35.80
N GLN A 339 -20.58 -13.13 -35.64
CA GLN A 339 -20.48 -14.45 -36.27
C GLN A 339 -20.30 -14.43 -37.79
N HIS A 340 -21.04 -13.65 -38.58
CA HIS A 340 -20.78 -13.50 -40.03
C HIS A 340 -21.44 -12.24 -40.62
N TRP A 341 -20.73 -11.59 -41.54
CA TRP A 341 -21.31 -10.60 -42.46
C TRP A 341 -22.28 -11.29 -43.44
N GLN A 342 -21.76 -12.21 -44.23
CA GLN A 342 -22.51 -13.13 -45.08
C GLN A 342 -21.72 -14.45 -45.14
N PRO A 343 -22.26 -15.56 -44.60
CA PRO A 343 -21.60 -16.85 -44.68
C PRO A 343 -21.66 -17.40 -46.12
N ASP A 344 -20.58 -18.04 -46.56
CA ASP A 344 -20.56 -18.88 -47.76
C ASP A 344 -21.09 -20.28 -47.44
N ALA A 345 -22.40 -20.38 -47.27
CA ALA A 345 -23.09 -21.60 -46.88
C ALA A 345 -24.41 -21.77 -47.66
N PRO A 346 -24.95 -23.00 -47.78
CA PRO A 346 -26.26 -23.22 -48.37
C PRO A 346 -27.36 -22.35 -47.74
N PRO A 347 -28.39 -21.92 -48.50
CA PRO A 347 -29.47 -21.08 -47.97
C PRO A 347 -30.30 -21.73 -46.85
N ASP A 348 -30.27 -23.06 -46.74
CA ASP A 348 -30.94 -23.86 -45.71
C ASP A 348 -30.02 -24.22 -44.53
N ASP A 349 -28.78 -23.70 -44.49
CA ASP A 349 -27.87 -23.86 -43.37
C ASP A 349 -28.21 -22.88 -42.22
N PRO A 350 -28.37 -23.34 -40.97
CA PRO A 350 -28.72 -22.48 -39.84
C PRO A 350 -27.72 -21.33 -39.58
N ILE A 351 -26.48 -21.39 -40.07
CA ILE A 351 -25.51 -20.28 -39.99
C ILE A 351 -26.02 -19.01 -40.67
N GLN A 352 -26.91 -19.14 -41.67
CA GLN A 352 -27.57 -18.01 -42.33
C GLN A 352 -28.34 -17.12 -41.35
N GLY A 353 -28.79 -17.68 -40.20
CA GLY A 353 -29.44 -16.92 -39.13
C GLY A 353 -28.53 -15.87 -38.46
N PHE A 354 -27.23 -15.89 -38.72
CA PHE A 354 -26.25 -14.90 -38.27
C PHE A 354 -25.84 -13.88 -39.34
N ALA A 355 -26.29 -14.00 -40.59
CA ALA A 355 -25.91 -13.04 -41.64
C ALA A 355 -26.36 -11.61 -41.26
N VAL A 356 -25.49 -10.62 -41.51
CA VAL A 356 -25.74 -9.18 -41.32
C VAL A 356 -26.08 -8.52 -42.65
N SER A 357 -25.32 -8.84 -43.72
CA SER A 357 -25.42 -8.21 -45.05
C SER A 357 -26.84 -8.13 -45.61
N PRO A 358 -27.68 -9.19 -45.54
CA PRO A 358 -29.03 -9.16 -46.11
C PRO A 358 -29.95 -8.09 -45.49
N GLN A 359 -29.62 -7.60 -44.30
CA GLN A 359 -30.43 -6.66 -43.52
C GLN A 359 -29.58 -5.50 -42.98
N ALA A 360 -28.45 -5.18 -43.62
CA ALA A 360 -27.46 -4.20 -43.17
C ALA A 360 -28.07 -2.83 -42.81
N ASP A 361 -29.07 -2.36 -43.56
CA ASP A 361 -29.75 -1.08 -43.27
C ASP A 361 -30.39 -1.03 -41.86
N GLN A 362 -30.77 -2.18 -41.29
CA GLN A 362 -31.36 -2.28 -39.95
C GLN A 362 -30.31 -2.33 -38.83
N TRP A 363 -29.02 -2.43 -39.18
CA TRP A 363 -27.90 -2.47 -38.23
C TRP A 363 -27.36 -1.09 -37.85
N GLN A 364 -27.86 -0.02 -38.47
CA GLN A 364 -27.49 1.35 -38.16
C GLN A 364 -27.70 1.67 -36.66
N GLY A 365 -26.63 2.09 -35.98
CA GLY A 365 -26.63 2.40 -34.54
C GLY A 365 -26.67 1.20 -33.59
N VAL A 366 -26.46 -0.03 -34.10
CA VAL A 366 -26.26 -1.25 -33.29
C VAL A 366 -24.82 -1.30 -32.76
N VAL A 367 -23.84 -1.02 -33.61
CA VAL A 367 -22.45 -0.81 -33.21
C VAL A 367 -22.36 0.58 -32.58
N PRO A 368 -21.92 0.72 -31.32
CA PRO A 368 -21.78 2.03 -30.68
C PRO A 368 -20.66 2.86 -31.33
N ASP A 369 -20.93 4.14 -31.56
CA ASP A 369 -19.89 5.10 -31.97
C ASP A 369 -18.87 5.30 -30.84
N GLN A 370 -17.58 5.26 -31.16
CA GLN A 370 -16.51 5.51 -30.19
C GLN A 370 -15.94 6.92 -30.37
N VAL A 371 -16.53 7.90 -29.68
CA VAL A 371 -16.13 9.31 -29.73
C VAL A 371 -15.28 9.75 -28.52
N ALA A 372 -15.07 8.86 -27.55
CA ALA A 372 -14.34 9.12 -26.32
C ALA A 372 -13.64 7.85 -25.81
N MET A 373 -12.68 7.99 -24.90
CA MET A 373 -12.12 6.84 -24.18
C MET A 373 -13.19 6.22 -23.27
N HIS A 374 -13.38 4.92 -23.38
CA HIS A 374 -14.24 4.13 -22.51
C HIS A 374 -13.41 3.37 -21.48
N PRO A 375 -14.00 2.65 -20.51
CA PRO A 375 -13.23 1.89 -19.53
C PRO A 375 -12.14 1.01 -20.18
N GLY A 376 -10.89 1.23 -19.76
CA GLY A 376 -9.70 0.65 -20.39
C GLY A 376 -8.42 1.47 -20.15
N LEU A 377 -7.28 0.89 -20.51
CA LEU A 377 -5.98 1.56 -20.56
C LEU A 377 -5.71 2.09 -21.97
N TYR A 378 -5.14 3.28 -22.07
CA TYR A 378 -4.80 3.92 -23.33
C TYR A 378 -3.35 4.41 -23.30
N PRO A 379 -2.57 4.23 -24.38
CA PRO A 379 -1.26 4.85 -24.50
C PRO A 379 -1.38 6.38 -24.57
N ALA A 380 -0.29 7.10 -24.32
CA ALA A 380 -0.27 8.56 -24.42
C ALA A 380 -0.76 9.04 -25.80
N VAL A 381 -0.29 8.43 -26.88
CA VAL A 381 -0.78 8.71 -28.24
C VAL A 381 -2.02 7.88 -28.52
N ASN A 382 -3.18 8.52 -28.54
CA ASN A 382 -4.45 7.88 -28.89
C ASN A 382 -5.40 8.89 -29.57
N PRO A 383 -6.45 8.42 -30.29
CA PRO A 383 -7.35 9.29 -31.05
C PRO A 383 -8.20 10.26 -30.21
N TYR A 384 -8.28 10.07 -28.89
CA TYR A 384 -9.17 10.80 -27.99
C TYR A 384 -8.43 11.88 -27.17
N ALA A 385 -7.11 11.97 -27.32
CA ALA A 385 -6.26 12.94 -26.66
C ALA A 385 -5.71 13.96 -27.68
N SER A 386 -5.89 15.24 -27.39
CA SER A 386 -5.30 16.33 -28.17
C SER A 386 -4.24 17.07 -27.35
N TYR A 387 -3.14 17.41 -28.02
CA TYR A 387 -1.94 17.98 -27.41
C TYR A 387 -1.72 19.39 -27.97
N GLU A 388 -1.57 20.37 -27.09
CA GLU A 388 -1.26 21.76 -27.42
C GLU A 388 0.03 22.20 -26.70
N GLY A 389 0.92 22.88 -27.42
CA GLY A 389 2.25 23.28 -26.94
C GLY A 389 3.36 22.54 -27.68
N ASP A 390 4.47 22.32 -26.99
CA ASP A 390 5.66 21.64 -27.49
C ASP A 390 5.69 20.23 -26.89
N TRP A 391 5.13 19.25 -27.59
CA TRP A 391 5.08 17.84 -27.15
C TRP A 391 5.91 16.94 -28.07
N GLU A 392 6.72 16.08 -27.46
CA GLU A 392 7.46 15.00 -28.10
C GLU A 392 6.85 13.64 -27.74
N PHE A 393 6.91 12.69 -28.68
CA PHE A 393 6.34 11.35 -28.52
C PHE A 393 7.40 10.28 -28.83
N GLY A 394 7.39 9.20 -28.07
CA GLY A 394 8.36 8.12 -28.18
C GLY A 394 7.91 6.87 -27.43
N GLU A 395 8.75 5.84 -27.39
CA GLU A 395 8.43 4.55 -26.76
C GLU A 395 8.11 4.67 -25.26
N LEU A 396 8.61 5.72 -24.60
CA LEU A 396 8.40 5.95 -23.17
C LEU A 396 7.10 6.68 -22.86
N GLY A 397 6.42 7.23 -23.87
CA GLY A 397 5.19 8.01 -23.72
C GLY A 397 5.26 9.38 -24.41
N ALA A 398 4.73 10.40 -23.75
CA ALA A 398 4.79 11.79 -24.17
C ALA A 398 5.61 12.63 -23.19
N ASP A 399 6.40 13.55 -23.72
CA ASP A 399 7.15 14.54 -22.96
C ASP A 399 6.92 15.94 -23.50
N ALA A 400 7.01 16.91 -22.60
CA ALA A 400 6.82 18.31 -22.93
C ALA A 400 8.18 19.00 -23.07
N GLY A 401 8.38 19.71 -24.17
CA GLY A 401 9.56 20.50 -24.41
C GLY A 401 9.61 21.77 -23.53
N PRO A 402 10.82 22.30 -23.27
CA PRO A 402 11.03 23.44 -22.38
C PRO A 402 10.63 24.80 -23.01
N ASP A 403 10.37 24.83 -24.33
CA ASP A 403 10.21 26.08 -25.09
C ASP A 403 8.81 26.71 -24.94
N ALA A 404 7.82 25.94 -24.50
CA ALA A 404 6.46 26.42 -24.25
C ALA A 404 6.27 26.89 -22.80
N ALA A 405 5.62 28.05 -22.61
CA ALA A 405 5.28 28.53 -21.25
C ALA A 405 4.30 27.60 -20.51
N GLN A 406 3.52 26.82 -21.27
CA GLN A 406 2.55 25.85 -20.78
C GLN A 406 2.29 24.82 -21.88
N ASN A 407 2.18 23.55 -21.49
CA ASN A 407 1.80 22.44 -22.34
C ASN A 407 0.50 21.84 -21.84
N THR A 408 -0.46 21.59 -22.73
CA THR A 408 -1.82 21.17 -22.38
C THR A 408 -2.17 19.88 -23.12
N ILE A 409 -2.82 18.95 -22.40
CA ILE A 409 -3.47 17.77 -22.97
C ILE A 409 -4.97 17.88 -22.68
N THR A 410 -5.81 17.73 -23.71
CA THR A 410 -7.27 17.65 -23.56
C THR A 410 -7.74 16.28 -23.97
N ILE A 411 -8.55 15.64 -23.13
CA ILE A 411 -8.96 14.25 -23.31
C ILE A 411 -10.46 14.11 -23.15
N GLN A 412 -11.10 13.44 -24.11
CA GLN A 412 -12.51 13.06 -24.03
C GLN A 412 -12.63 11.63 -23.51
N PHE A 413 -13.39 11.44 -22.44
CA PHE A 413 -13.63 10.11 -21.86
C PHE A 413 -15.06 9.93 -21.36
N GLU A 414 -15.52 8.69 -21.27
CA GLU A 414 -16.80 8.31 -20.67
C GLU A 414 -16.57 7.21 -19.62
N GLY A 415 -16.87 7.55 -18.37
CA GLY A 415 -16.64 6.68 -17.22
C GLY A 415 -16.96 7.40 -15.91
N THR A 416 -16.73 6.73 -14.79
CA THR A 416 -16.92 7.34 -13.46
C THR A 416 -15.59 7.60 -12.74
N GLU A 417 -14.47 7.13 -13.30
CA GLU A 417 -13.11 7.35 -12.82
C GLU A 417 -12.17 7.65 -13.98
N PHE A 418 -11.16 8.48 -13.68
CA PHE A 418 -10.08 8.84 -14.60
C PHE A 418 -8.74 8.81 -13.85
N ALA A 419 -7.74 8.17 -14.44
CA ALA A 419 -6.39 8.09 -13.90
C ALA A 419 -5.33 8.35 -14.97
N LEU A 420 -4.18 8.84 -14.54
CA LEU A 420 -3.01 9.04 -15.40
C LEU A 420 -1.96 8.00 -15.05
N SER A 421 -1.40 7.33 -16.06
CA SER A 421 -0.19 6.54 -15.91
C SER A 421 0.99 7.47 -16.12
N VAL A 422 1.75 7.72 -15.05
CA VAL A 422 2.84 8.69 -15.04
C VAL A 422 4.17 8.05 -14.69
N ARG A 423 5.23 8.49 -15.35
CA ARG A 423 6.60 8.17 -14.96
C ARG A 423 7.04 9.16 -13.89
N ARG A 424 7.50 8.65 -12.75
CA ARG A 424 7.97 9.43 -11.59
C ARG A 424 9.40 9.07 -11.25
N GLY A 425 10.13 9.99 -10.64
CA GLY A 425 11.55 9.79 -10.31
C GLY A 425 12.07 10.64 -9.15
N ASP A 426 13.38 10.87 -9.11
CA ASP A 426 14.04 11.79 -8.16
C ASP A 426 14.13 13.22 -8.71
N TYR A 427 12.98 13.76 -9.09
CA TYR A 427 12.84 15.15 -9.55
C TYR A 427 11.50 15.71 -9.08
N LEU A 428 11.43 17.03 -8.98
CA LEU A 428 10.25 17.73 -8.49
C LEU A 428 9.62 18.50 -9.65
N SER A 429 8.54 17.94 -10.19
CA SER A 429 7.67 18.60 -11.15
C SER A 429 6.21 18.22 -10.87
N TYR A 430 5.27 18.97 -11.45
CA TYR A 430 3.85 18.87 -11.16
C TYR A 430 3.01 18.86 -12.44
N LEU A 431 1.95 18.05 -12.43
CA LEU A 431 0.86 18.14 -13.41
C LEU A 431 -0.37 18.72 -12.72
N LEU A 432 -0.99 19.74 -13.31
CA LEU A 432 -2.29 20.24 -12.85
C LEU A 432 -3.39 19.54 -13.63
N VAL A 433 -4.45 19.10 -12.96
CA VAL A 433 -5.53 18.33 -13.60
C VAL A 433 -6.91 18.91 -13.25
N THR A 434 -7.72 19.15 -14.27
CA THR A 434 -9.14 19.48 -14.12
C THR A 434 -10.00 18.47 -14.87
N ILE A 435 -11.20 18.22 -14.35
CA ILE A 435 -12.26 17.44 -14.98
C ILE A 435 -13.49 18.34 -15.07
N ASP A 436 -14.02 18.52 -16.28
CA ASP A 436 -15.18 19.38 -16.56
C ASP A 436 -15.03 20.80 -15.97
N ASP A 437 -13.87 21.42 -16.21
CA ASP A 437 -13.47 22.75 -15.72
C ASP A 437 -13.35 22.88 -14.18
N GLU A 438 -13.50 21.79 -13.43
CA GLU A 438 -13.33 21.76 -11.97
C GLU A 438 -12.03 21.03 -11.57
N PRO A 439 -11.36 21.43 -10.46
CA PRO A 439 -10.18 20.72 -9.99
C PRO A 439 -10.49 19.25 -9.70
N ALA A 440 -9.66 18.35 -10.23
CA ALA A 440 -9.87 16.91 -10.12
C ALA A 440 -10.06 16.48 -8.65
N ASN A 441 -11.11 15.72 -8.38
CA ASN A 441 -11.61 15.53 -7.01
C ASN A 441 -10.86 14.47 -6.19
N ALA A 442 -10.00 13.66 -6.80
CA ALA A 442 -9.19 12.64 -6.12
C ALA A 442 -7.75 13.11 -5.80
N LEU A 443 -7.41 14.34 -6.17
CA LEU A 443 -6.06 14.90 -6.04
C LEU A 443 -5.95 15.93 -4.91
N PRO A 444 -4.76 16.06 -4.30
CA PRO A 444 -4.47 17.16 -3.39
C PRO A 444 -4.54 18.51 -4.12
N ARG A 445 -4.79 19.57 -3.34
CA ARG A 445 -4.97 20.93 -3.86
C ARG A 445 -3.88 21.86 -3.37
N ASN A 446 -3.32 22.69 -4.26
CA ASN A 446 -2.37 23.73 -3.91
C ASN A 446 -3.05 24.89 -3.14
N ASN A 447 -2.32 25.98 -2.88
CA ASN A 447 -2.90 27.11 -2.15
C ASN A 447 -3.93 27.92 -2.96
N ASP A 448 -3.88 27.82 -4.29
CA ASP A 448 -4.78 28.49 -5.24
C ASP A 448 -6.04 27.65 -5.52
N GLY A 449 -6.07 26.38 -5.11
CA GLY A 449 -7.19 25.46 -5.27
C GLY A 449 -7.06 24.48 -6.44
N ASP A 450 -5.96 24.56 -7.19
CA ASP A 450 -5.67 23.67 -8.31
C ASP A 450 -5.32 22.26 -7.80
N ALA A 451 -5.90 21.26 -8.44
CA ALA A 451 -5.60 19.86 -8.21
C ALA A 451 -4.30 19.47 -8.92
N PHE A 452 -3.38 18.80 -8.22
CA PHE A 452 -2.06 18.48 -8.76
C PHE A 452 -1.62 17.04 -8.53
N ILE A 453 -0.72 16.58 -9.40
CA ILE A 453 0.06 15.34 -9.27
C ILE A 453 1.52 15.71 -9.11
N ALA A 454 2.17 15.23 -8.05
CA ALA A 454 3.61 15.34 -7.88
C ALA A 454 4.33 14.21 -8.64
N LEU A 455 5.33 14.57 -9.46
CA LEU A 455 6.12 13.62 -10.25
C LEU A 455 7.32 13.03 -9.50
N THR A 456 7.49 13.41 -8.23
CA THR A 456 8.44 12.75 -7.33
C THR A 456 7.93 11.37 -6.94
N SER A 457 8.73 10.32 -7.13
CA SER A 457 8.33 8.96 -6.74
C SER A 457 8.48 8.74 -5.24
N GLN A 458 7.73 7.77 -4.70
CA GLN A 458 7.76 7.46 -3.27
C GLN A 458 9.14 7.10 -2.76
N LYS A 459 9.99 6.43 -3.56
CA LYS A 459 11.34 5.99 -3.18
C LYS A 459 12.47 6.82 -3.81
N ARG A 460 12.15 7.82 -4.65
CA ARG A 460 13.13 8.53 -5.50
C ARG A 460 13.85 7.59 -6.48
N GLU A 461 13.14 6.55 -6.89
CA GLU A 461 13.57 5.63 -7.95
C GLU A 461 12.60 5.80 -9.12
N PRO A 462 13.06 5.64 -10.38
CA PRO A 462 12.16 5.64 -11.53
C PRO A 462 11.05 4.59 -11.38
N ALA A 463 9.81 5.02 -11.46
CA ALA A 463 8.63 4.16 -11.36
C ALA A 463 7.54 4.66 -12.31
N ILE A 464 6.73 3.74 -12.83
CA ILE A 464 5.48 4.06 -13.52
C ILE A 464 4.38 3.85 -12.49
N ASP A 465 3.62 4.90 -12.22
CA ASP A 465 2.56 4.88 -11.23
C ASP A 465 1.24 5.28 -11.88
N LEU A 466 0.19 4.51 -11.60
CA LEU A 466 -1.16 4.83 -12.02
C LEU A 466 -1.86 5.68 -10.94
N ILE A 467 -2.06 6.96 -11.23
CA ILE A 467 -2.60 7.94 -10.27
C ILE A 467 -4.02 8.30 -10.65
N ILE A 468 -4.98 7.91 -9.81
CA ILE A 468 -6.38 8.31 -9.91
C ILE A 468 -6.47 9.82 -9.72
N ALA A 469 -6.90 10.53 -10.77
CA ALA A 469 -7.13 11.96 -10.75
C ALA A 469 -8.57 12.31 -10.37
N ALA A 470 -9.53 11.49 -10.81
CA ALA A 470 -10.93 11.66 -10.44
C ALA A 470 -11.66 10.35 -10.20
N GLU A 471 -12.59 10.38 -9.26
CA GLU A 471 -13.44 9.25 -8.89
C GLU A 471 -14.87 9.70 -8.57
N ASN A 472 -15.83 8.77 -8.60
CA ASN A 472 -17.25 9.05 -8.33
C ASN A 472 -17.85 10.15 -9.23
N LEU A 473 -17.38 10.23 -10.48
CA LEU A 473 -17.98 11.11 -11.49
C LEU A 473 -19.38 10.61 -11.87
N SER A 474 -20.22 11.52 -12.36
CA SER A 474 -21.54 11.15 -12.90
C SER A 474 -21.37 10.28 -14.15
N PRO A 475 -22.13 9.20 -14.35
CA PRO A 475 -22.03 8.43 -15.59
C PRO A 475 -22.27 9.30 -16.83
N GLY A 476 -21.35 9.27 -17.79
CA GLY A 476 -21.46 10.03 -19.04
C GLY A 476 -20.11 10.54 -19.55
N PRO A 477 -20.14 11.37 -20.62
CA PRO A 477 -18.94 11.96 -21.18
C PRO A 477 -18.40 13.08 -20.29
N HIS A 478 -17.07 13.17 -20.25
CA HIS A 478 -16.28 14.12 -19.47
C HIS A 478 -15.09 14.62 -20.27
N THR A 479 -14.61 15.81 -19.93
CA THR A 479 -13.36 16.35 -20.47
C THR A 479 -12.32 16.48 -19.37
N ALA A 480 -11.18 15.79 -19.53
CA ALA A 480 -10.01 16.00 -18.69
C ALA A 480 -9.05 16.99 -19.37
N VAL A 481 -8.56 17.97 -18.62
CA VAL A 481 -7.50 18.88 -19.06
C VAL A 481 -6.32 18.72 -18.11
N ILE A 482 -5.16 18.41 -18.68
CA ILE A 482 -3.89 18.24 -17.97
C ILE A 482 -2.95 19.34 -18.42
N ILE A 483 -2.42 20.08 -17.45
CA ILE A 483 -1.49 21.17 -17.70
C ILE A 483 -0.14 20.80 -17.11
N HIS A 484 0.87 20.75 -17.97
CA HIS A 484 2.27 20.70 -17.58
C HIS A 484 2.87 22.10 -17.75
N ARG A 485 3.46 22.63 -16.66
CA ARG A 485 4.23 23.88 -16.69
C ARG A 485 5.70 23.50 -16.55
N PRO A 486 6.55 23.78 -17.55
CA PRO A 486 7.97 23.47 -17.46
C PRO A 486 8.61 24.16 -16.25
N GLU A 487 8.96 23.34 -15.27
CA GLU A 487 9.91 23.62 -14.19
C GLU A 487 10.82 22.38 -14.10
N LEU A 488 11.99 22.48 -13.45
CA LEU A 488 12.98 21.40 -13.27
C LEU A 488 12.42 19.97 -13.45
N GLY A 489 12.66 19.33 -14.60
CA GLY A 489 12.07 18.00 -14.88
C GLY A 489 11.71 17.73 -16.34
N ASP A 490 12.16 18.55 -17.29
CA ASP A 490 12.05 18.27 -18.73
C ASP A 490 12.96 17.08 -19.11
N ASP A 491 12.64 16.35 -20.20
CA ASP A 491 13.31 15.10 -20.63
C ASP A 491 13.15 13.95 -19.60
N GLN A 492 11.98 13.87 -18.96
CA GLN A 492 11.64 12.81 -17.99
C GLN A 492 10.49 11.90 -18.47
N TRP A 493 9.88 12.18 -19.63
CA TRP A 493 8.79 11.39 -20.22
C TRP A 493 7.65 11.10 -19.23
N PRO A 494 7.05 12.14 -18.63
CA PRO A 494 6.17 11.99 -17.46
C PRO A 494 4.82 11.35 -17.80
N ILE A 495 4.35 11.39 -19.04
CA ILE A 495 3.03 10.85 -19.44
C ILE A 495 3.21 9.53 -20.18
N VAL A 496 2.87 8.40 -19.54
CA VAL A 496 2.90 7.07 -20.17
C VAL A 496 1.57 6.80 -20.87
N GLY A 497 0.46 7.19 -20.26
CA GLY A 497 -0.88 6.97 -20.81
C GLY A 497 -2.00 7.34 -19.84
N PHE A 498 -3.20 6.88 -20.15
CA PHE A 498 -4.43 7.23 -19.45
C PHE A 498 -5.25 5.99 -19.15
N ALA A 499 -6.07 6.06 -18.09
CA ALA A 499 -6.98 4.99 -17.73
C ALA A 499 -8.35 5.56 -17.40
N VAL A 500 -9.38 4.86 -17.84
CA VAL A 500 -10.78 5.15 -17.54
C VAL A 500 -11.38 3.92 -16.90
N ALA A 501 -12.27 4.12 -15.93
CA ALA A 501 -13.07 3.03 -15.39
C ALA A 501 -14.50 3.50 -15.11
N ALA A 502 -15.43 2.56 -15.12
CA ALA A 502 -16.81 2.77 -14.69
C ALA A 502 -17.04 1.93 -13.43
N GLN A 503 -17.35 2.52 -12.29
CA GLN A 503 -17.66 1.74 -11.11
C GLN A 503 -19.00 1.02 -11.31
N PRO A 504 -19.13 -0.24 -10.86
CA PRO A 504 -20.41 -0.93 -10.91
C PRO A 504 -21.44 -0.21 -10.02
N ASP A 505 -22.65 0.03 -10.52
CA ASP A 505 -23.74 0.62 -9.73
C ASP A 505 -24.19 -0.35 -8.62
N ILE A 506 -23.64 -0.14 -7.43
CA ILE A 506 -23.86 -0.96 -6.24
C ILE A 506 -24.71 -0.25 -5.20
N SER A 507 -25.29 0.90 -5.53
CA SER A 507 -26.10 1.74 -4.63
C SER A 507 -27.31 1.00 -4.05
N LYS A 508 -27.78 -0.06 -4.72
CA LYS A 508 -28.93 -0.88 -4.32
C LYS A 508 -28.58 -2.10 -3.47
N LEU A 509 -27.31 -2.35 -3.16
CA LEU A 509 -26.88 -3.49 -2.35
C LEU A 509 -26.97 -3.18 -0.84
N PRO A 510 -27.57 -4.05 -0.01
CA PRO A 510 -27.71 -3.82 1.44
C PRO A 510 -26.39 -4.01 2.23
N GLN A 511 -25.23 -4.09 1.58
CA GLN A 511 -23.94 -4.40 2.20
C GLN A 511 -23.56 -3.40 3.29
N ASN A 512 -23.70 -2.10 3.02
CA ASN A 512 -23.38 -1.04 3.98
C ASN A 512 -24.29 -1.10 5.23
N LEU A 513 -25.55 -1.47 5.03
CA LEU A 513 -26.49 -1.69 6.13
C LEU A 513 -26.09 -2.92 6.96
N ALA A 514 -25.72 -4.03 6.31
CA ALA A 514 -25.26 -5.25 6.99
C ALA A 514 -23.96 -5.03 7.78
N LEU A 515 -23.00 -4.28 7.22
CA LEU A 515 -21.77 -3.85 7.89
C LEU A 515 -22.06 -2.94 9.10
N GLY A 516 -22.95 -1.97 8.96
CA GLY A 516 -23.36 -1.10 10.07
C GLY A 516 -24.01 -1.88 11.21
N VAL A 517 -24.88 -2.84 10.90
CA VAL A 517 -25.52 -3.72 11.90
C VAL A 517 -24.48 -4.65 12.53
N LEU A 518 -23.55 -5.23 11.76
CA LEU A 518 -22.48 -6.08 12.26
C LEU A 518 -21.55 -5.30 13.21
N ALA A 519 -21.11 -4.11 12.81
CA ALA A 519 -20.26 -3.24 13.63
C ALA A 519 -20.98 -2.81 14.92
N GLY A 520 -22.26 -2.44 14.84
CA GLY A 520 -23.09 -2.13 16.01
C GLY A 520 -23.27 -3.34 16.93
N ALA A 521 -23.48 -4.53 16.38
CA ALA A 521 -23.61 -5.78 17.13
C ALA A 521 -22.29 -6.18 17.80
N LEU A 522 -21.16 -6.07 17.11
CA LEU A 522 -19.82 -6.33 17.66
C LEU A 522 -19.44 -5.31 18.73
N LEU A 523 -19.74 -4.02 18.52
CA LEU A 523 -19.50 -2.97 19.51
C LEU A 523 -20.35 -3.19 20.76
N THR A 524 -21.64 -3.48 20.61
CA THR A 524 -22.51 -3.79 21.76
C THR A 524 -22.10 -5.09 22.45
N MET A 525 -21.69 -6.13 21.71
CA MET A 525 -21.15 -7.37 22.27
C MET A 525 -19.83 -7.12 23.01
N THR A 526 -18.95 -6.27 22.50
CA THR A 526 -17.70 -5.88 23.15
C THR A 526 -17.96 -5.08 24.43
N LEU A 527 -18.84 -4.08 24.38
CA LEU A 527 -19.23 -3.28 25.54
C LEU A 527 -19.97 -4.11 26.61
N ALA A 528 -20.81 -5.05 26.19
CA ALA A 528 -21.47 -6.02 27.06
C ALA A 528 -20.45 -6.99 27.67
N GLY A 529 -19.54 -7.48 26.83
CA GLY A 529 -18.41 -8.32 27.18
C GLY A 529 -17.55 -7.66 28.25
N LEU A 530 -17.07 -6.44 28.05
CA LEU A 530 -16.29 -5.68 29.04
C LEU A 530 -17.00 -5.51 30.41
N ARG A 531 -18.34 -5.67 30.46
CA ARG A 531 -19.16 -5.62 31.68
C ARG A 531 -19.52 -7.01 32.24
N LEU A 532 -19.09 -8.10 31.61
CA LEU A 532 -19.22 -9.47 32.10
C LEU A 532 -18.15 -9.78 33.15
N PRO A 533 -18.48 -10.59 34.18
CA PRO A 533 -17.51 -11.06 35.17
C PRO A 533 -16.63 -12.19 34.57
N TRP A 534 -15.66 -11.82 33.73
CA TRP A 534 -14.71 -12.76 33.08
C TRP A 534 -13.89 -13.62 34.05
N GLY A 535 -13.85 -13.27 35.34
CA GLY A 535 -13.14 -14.00 36.38
C GLY A 535 -13.59 -15.46 36.59
N ASN A 536 -14.67 -15.91 35.93
CA ASN A 536 -15.19 -17.28 36.01
C ASN A 536 -15.07 -18.09 34.70
N ILE A 537 -14.43 -17.56 33.65
CA ILE A 537 -14.21 -18.32 32.41
C ILE A 537 -12.92 -19.12 32.55
N ARG A 538 -13.03 -20.45 32.60
CA ARG A 538 -11.89 -21.36 32.61
C ARG A 538 -11.34 -21.50 31.18
N LEU A 539 -10.19 -20.86 30.94
CA LEU A 539 -9.30 -21.10 29.80
C LEU A 539 -8.89 -22.58 29.70
N PRO A 540 -8.36 -23.04 28.55
CA PRO A 540 -7.92 -24.43 28.36
C PRO A 540 -6.99 -24.86 29.50
N SER A 541 -7.14 -26.10 29.94
CA SER A 541 -6.35 -26.62 31.06
C SER A 541 -4.85 -26.50 30.78
N ALA A 542 -4.07 -26.26 31.83
CA ALA A 542 -2.62 -26.09 31.80
C ALA A 542 -1.85 -27.21 31.08
N ALA A 543 -2.48 -28.36 30.77
CA ALA A 543 -1.89 -29.46 30.01
C ALA A 543 -1.70 -29.14 28.51
N SER A 544 -2.59 -28.37 27.89
CA SER A 544 -2.54 -28.09 26.44
C SER A 544 -1.52 -27.01 26.08
N LEU A 545 -1.33 -26.01 26.96
CA LEU A 545 -0.29 -24.99 26.83
C LEU A 545 1.12 -25.55 27.12
N ARG A 546 1.20 -26.64 27.89
CA ARG A 546 2.46 -27.31 28.25
C ARG A 546 3.10 -28.03 27.07
N ASN A 547 2.32 -28.67 26.21
CA ASN A 547 2.84 -29.39 25.04
C ASN A 547 3.47 -28.48 23.96
N ILE A 548 2.99 -27.24 23.84
CA ILE A 548 3.58 -26.24 22.92
C ILE A 548 4.85 -25.62 23.55
N GLY A 549 4.85 -25.43 24.88
CA GLY A 549 6.01 -24.94 25.63
C GLY A 549 7.17 -25.95 25.70
N ASP A 550 6.88 -27.24 25.87
CA ASP A 550 7.89 -28.30 26.00
C ASP A 550 8.69 -28.52 24.70
N MET A 551 8.08 -28.28 23.53
CA MET A 551 8.75 -28.36 22.22
C MET A 551 9.71 -27.17 21.97
N ALA A 552 9.37 -25.98 22.46
CA ALA A 552 10.22 -24.79 22.38
C ALA A 552 11.35 -24.80 23.43
N LEU A 553 11.09 -25.35 24.63
CA LEU A 553 12.06 -25.49 25.72
C LEU A 553 13.13 -26.55 25.43
N GLY A 554 12.81 -27.63 24.71
CA GLY A 554 13.77 -28.68 24.36
C GLY A 554 14.87 -28.23 23.40
N LEU A 555 14.53 -27.35 22.45
CA LEU A 555 15.49 -26.73 21.52
C LEU A 555 16.38 -25.68 22.21
N LEU A 556 15.84 -24.97 23.21
CA LEU A 556 16.58 -23.95 23.96
C LEU A 556 17.50 -24.55 25.05
N PHE A 557 17.10 -25.65 25.69
CA PHE A 557 17.88 -26.32 26.73
C PHE A 557 19.13 -27.00 26.20
N SER A 558 19.11 -27.52 24.96
CA SER A 558 20.27 -28.19 24.35
C SER A 558 21.44 -27.21 24.11
N THR A 559 21.15 -25.94 23.86
CA THR A 559 22.15 -24.87 23.65
C THR A 559 22.68 -24.30 24.96
N ILE A 560 21.84 -24.25 26.01
CA ILE A 560 22.19 -23.71 27.34
C ILE A 560 23.01 -24.71 28.16
N VAL A 561 22.72 -26.01 28.05
CA VAL A 561 23.48 -27.06 28.76
C VAL A 561 24.92 -27.17 28.25
N MET A 562 25.16 -26.92 26.96
CA MET A 562 26.51 -26.94 26.37
C MET A 562 27.37 -25.74 26.82
N GLY A 563 26.75 -24.61 27.19
CA GLY A 563 27.43 -23.45 27.78
C GLY A 563 27.61 -23.52 29.31
N GLY A 564 26.69 -24.18 30.02
CA GLY A 564 26.72 -24.34 31.47
C GLY A 564 27.87 -25.21 32.00
N THR A 565 28.42 -26.09 31.17
CA THR A 565 29.57 -26.94 31.53
C THR A 565 30.92 -26.20 31.55
N LEU A 566 31.02 -24.98 31.00
CA LEU A 566 32.28 -24.22 30.95
C LEU A 566 32.45 -23.15 32.06
N LEU A 567 31.42 -22.87 32.86
CA LEU A 567 31.44 -21.75 33.84
C LEU A 567 31.46 -22.19 35.31
N THR A 568 31.65 -23.48 35.59
CA THR A 568 31.78 -23.97 36.96
C THR A 568 33.25 -24.01 37.41
N TRP A 569 33.76 -22.90 37.97
CA TRP A 569 34.52 -22.97 39.23
C TRP A 569 34.76 -21.61 39.92
N HIS A 570 34.31 -21.58 41.18
CA HIS A 570 34.92 -20.96 42.37
C HIS A 570 34.29 -19.70 43.02
N GLU A 571 34.21 -19.81 44.36
CA GLU A 571 33.39 -19.11 45.35
C GLU A 571 33.88 -17.71 45.77
N THR A 572 34.64 -16.99 44.94
CA THR A 572 35.29 -15.74 45.41
C THR A 572 34.66 -14.42 44.94
N ILE A 573 33.58 -14.43 44.15
CA ILE A 573 33.04 -13.19 43.54
C ILE A 573 31.85 -12.59 44.31
N THR A 574 31.13 -13.36 45.12
CA THR A 574 29.94 -12.87 45.86
C THR A 574 30.26 -11.98 47.07
N ALA A 575 31.53 -11.94 47.51
CA ALA A 575 31.97 -11.07 48.60
C ALA A 575 32.34 -9.63 48.16
N ALA A 576 32.57 -9.38 46.85
CA ALA A 576 33.01 -8.07 46.34
C ALA A 576 31.85 -7.11 45.98
N LEU A 577 30.59 -7.54 46.04
CA LEU A 577 29.43 -6.82 45.49
C LEU A 577 28.42 -6.30 46.53
N ARG A 578 28.87 -6.06 47.78
CA ARG A 578 28.07 -5.42 48.83
C ARG A 578 28.71 -4.13 49.36
N ARG A 579 28.59 -3.06 48.59
CA ARG A 579 28.21 -1.68 48.97
C ARG A 579 28.47 -0.74 47.79
N ASP A 580 27.77 0.39 47.81
CA ASP A 580 27.69 1.43 46.78
C ASP A 580 29.04 1.84 46.16
N LEU A 581 29.01 2.16 44.86
CA LEU A 581 30.07 2.66 43.97
C LEU A 581 30.84 1.63 43.11
N PRO A 582 31.45 0.54 43.61
CA PRO A 582 32.20 -0.42 42.77
C PRO A 582 31.34 -1.15 41.73
N THR A 583 30.10 -1.54 42.06
CA THR A 583 29.18 -2.17 41.10
C THR A 583 28.73 -1.18 40.03
N LEU A 584 28.50 0.08 40.38
CA LEU A 584 28.16 1.14 39.43
C LEU A 584 29.34 1.44 38.51
N LEU A 585 30.55 1.55 39.05
CA LEU A 585 31.78 1.76 38.28
C LEU A 585 32.11 0.55 37.39
N ALA A 586 31.92 -0.68 37.87
CA ALA A 586 32.09 -1.88 37.07
C ALA A 586 31.06 -1.96 35.94
N THR A 587 29.80 -1.62 36.21
CA THR A 587 28.73 -1.57 35.20
C THR A 587 29.04 -0.48 34.16
N LEU A 588 29.38 0.73 34.59
CA LEU A 588 29.81 1.83 33.73
C LEU A 588 31.02 1.42 32.89
N ALA A 589 32.04 0.81 33.48
CA ALA A 589 33.23 0.33 32.78
C ALA A 589 32.88 -0.74 31.74
N THR A 590 32.05 -1.74 32.08
CA THR A 590 31.63 -2.77 31.13
C THR A 590 30.73 -2.20 30.02
N SER A 591 29.81 -1.30 30.33
CA SER A 591 28.97 -0.63 29.32
C SER A 591 29.78 0.30 28.41
N SER A 592 30.81 0.97 28.94
CA SER A 592 31.75 1.76 28.15
C SER A 592 32.65 0.87 27.29
N ILE A 593 33.07 -0.30 27.78
CA ILE A 593 33.82 -1.28 26.98
C ILE A 593 32.95 -1.84 25.84
N LEU A 594 31.65 -2.09 26.07
CA LEU A 594 30.72 -2.50 25.00
C LEU A 594 30.61 -1.46 23.88
N TYR A 595 30.72 -0.18 24.23
CA TYR A 595 30.63 0.93 23.28
C TYR A 595 31.96 1.22 22.57
N PHE A 596 33.10 1.17 23.28
CA PHE A 596 34.40 1.58 22.74
C PHE A 596 35.31 0.41 22.30
N SER A 597 34.94 -0.85 22.53
CA SER A 597 35.81 -1.98 22.17
C SER A 597 35.65 -2.38 20.71
N PRO A 598 36.72 -2.31 19.89
CA PRO A 598 36.69 -2.79 18.50
C PRO A 598 36.76 -4.32 18.39
N SER A 599 36.76 -5.06 19.52
CA SER A 599 36.94 -6.51 19.56
C SER A 599 35.66 -7.24 19.91
N THR A 600 35.15 -8.04 18.97
CA THR A 600 33.99 -8.92 19.11
C THR A 600 34.00 -9.74 20.41
N TRP A 601 35.15 -10.32 20.76
CA TRP A 601 35.29 -11.18 21.93
C TRP A 601 35.22 -10.41 23.25
N ILE A 602 35.81 -9.21 23.31
CA ILE A 602 35.76 -8.37 24.50
C ILE A 602 34.32 -7.89 24.75
N THR A 603 33.60 -7.56 23.68
CA THR A 603 32.18 -7.18 23.77
C THR A 603 31.30 -8.35 24.21
N LEU A 604 31.50 -9.56 23.67
CA LEU A 604 30.77 -10.75 24.14
C LEU A 604 31.00 -11.04 25.63
N ILE A 605 32.25 -10.94 26.09
CA ILE A 605 32.59 -11.10 27.51
C ILE A 605 31.91 -10.01 28.34
N ALA A 606 31.93 -8.76 27.88
CA ALA A 606 31.26 -7.66 28.56
C ALA A 606 29.73 -7.83 28.60
N ILE A 607 29.09 -8.35 27.54
CA ILE A 607 27.65 -8.70 27.52
C ILE A 607 27.35 -9.75 28.59
N ILE A 608 28.17 -10.80 28.70
CA ILE A 608 27.99 -11.88 29.67
C ILE A 608 28.14 -11.34 31.09
N ILE A 609 29.21 -10.58 31.38
CA ILE A 609 29.44 -9.97 32.69
C ILE A 609 28.27 -9.05 33.05
N LEU A 610 27.85 -8.21 32.11
CA LEU A 610 26.73 -7.29 32.31
C LEU A 610 25.42 -8.06 32.53
N GLY A 611 25.19 -9.16 31.80
CA GLY A 611 24.06 -10.05 32.00
C GLY A 611 24.01 -10.65 33.40
N VAL A 612 25.16 -11.06 33.96
CA VAL A 612 25.26 -11.56 35.34
C VAL A 612 24.97 -10.44 36.35
N VAL A 613 25.48 -9.23 36.11
CA VAL A 613 25.21 -8.05 36.97
C VAL A 613 23.72 -7.69 36.94
N ILE A 614 23.11 -7.62 35.77
CA ILE A 614 21.69 -7.30 35.59
C ILE A 614 20.80 -8.42 36.14
N PHE A 615 21.15 -9.69 35.94
CA PHE A 615 20.44 -10.80 36.58
C PHE A 615 20.45 -10.69 38.11
N SER A 616 21.58 -10.28 38.68
CA SER A 616 21.69 -10.05 40.13
C SER A 616 20.90 -8.81 40.59
N ARG A 617 20.97 -7.72 39.82
CA ARG A 617 20.32 -6.43 40.10
C ARG A 617 19.61 -5.87 38.84
N PRO A 618 18.37 -6.30 38.55
CA PRO A 618 17.66 -5.94 37.32
C PRO A 618 17.44 -4.45 37.15
N TRP A 619 17.34 -3.72 38.26
CA TRP A 619 17.19 -2.27 38.25
C TRP A 619 18.36 -1.55 37.57
N VAL A 620 19.58 -2.11 37.65
CA VAL A 620 20.74 -1.57 36.92
C VAL A 620 20.49 -1.61 35.41
N GLY A 621 19.87 -2.68 34.91
CA GLY A 621 19.48 -2.79 33.49
C GLY A 621 18.46 -1.73 33.09
N VAL A 622 17.43 -1.49 33.90
CA VAL A 622 16.44 -0.44 33.66
C VAL A 622 17.08 0.95 33.56
N LEU A 623 17.99 1.29 34.47
CA LEU A 623 18.69 2.59 34.46
C LEU A 623 19.60 2.72 33.22
N GLN A 624 20.26 1.63 32.81
CA GLN A 624 21.07 1.59 31.59
C GLN A 624 20.22 1.79 30.33
N ILE A 625 19.06 1.12 30.23
CA ILE A 625 18.13 1.33 29.12
C ILE A 625 17.72 2.80 29.02
N LEU A 626 17.32 3.42 30.14
CA LEU A 626 16.92 4.82 30.16
C LEU A 626 18.05 5.78 29.74
N PHE A 627 19.28 5.48 30.16
CA PHE A 627 20.46 6.26 29.78
C PHE A 627 20.77 6.10 28.28
N TRP A 628 20.89 4.87 27.80
CA TRP A 628 21.27 4.57 26.42
C TRP A 628 20.17 4.89 25.41
N ALA A 629 18.89 4.96 25.82
CA ALA A 629 17.81 5.44 24.96
C ALA A 629 18.07 6.86 24.43
N ALA A 630 18.75 7.72 25.19
CA ALA A 630 19.16 9.05 24.74
C ALA A 630 20.33 9.06 23.76
N PHE A 631 21.05 7.94 23.64
CA PHE A 631 22.18 7.72 22.73
C PHE A 631 21.84 6.64 21.70
N TYR A 632 20.58 6.53 21.26
CA TYR A 632 20.13 5.45 20.37
C TYR A 632 20.90 5.35 19.04
N THR A 633 21.56 6.43 18.59
CA THR A 633 22.45 6.44 17.42
C THR A 633 23.77 5.69 17.65
N SER A 634 24.09 5.32 18.91
CA SER A 634 25.24 4.48 19.24
C SER A 634 24.97 3.01 18.91
N THR A 635 25.65 2.48 17.91
CA THR A 635 25.66 1.05 17.59
C THR A 635 26.85 0.35 18.25
N THR A 636 26.69 -0.93 18.58
CA THR A 636 27.80 -1.74 19.11
C THR A 636 28.60 -2.36 17.96
N ASP A 637 29.90 -2.09 17.89
CA ASP A 637 30.77 -2.45 16.74
C ASP A 637 31.00 -3.96 16.57
N ALA A 638 30.68 -4.76 17.58
CA ALA A 638 31.33 -6.05 17.77
C ALA A 638 30.59 -7.27 17.19
N LEU A 639 29.29 -7.20 16.87
CA LEU A 639 28.59 -8.37 16.31
C LEU A 639 27.68 -8.09 15.13
N PHE A 640 27.00 -6.95 15.09
CA PHE A 640 26.25 -6.53 13.93
C PHE A 640 26.17 -5.00 13.98
N ARG A 641 26.58 -4.28 12.93
CA ARG A 641 26.35 -2.83 12.80
C ARG A 641 24.85 -2.46 12.70
N THR A 642 23.95 -3.34 13.17
CA THR A 642 22.50 -3.29 12.97
C THR A 642 21.71 -3.06 14.27
N LEU A 643 22.31 -3.23 15.45
CA LEU A 643 21.62 -3.05 16.75
C LEU A 643 22.19 -1.88 17.56
N ALA A 644 21.29 -1.02 18.04
CA ALA A 644 21.60 0.07 18.94
C ALA A 644 21.93 -0.46 20.34
N THR A 645 22.79 0.26 21.06
CA THR A 645 23.20 -0.12 22.43
C THR A 645 22.00 -0.27 23.36
N VAL A 646 20.97 0.58 23.21
CA VAL A 646 19.72 0.49 23.97
C VAL A 646 18.97 -0.82 23.74
N GLU A 647 18.94 -1.34 22.50
CA GLU A 647 18.28 -2.61 22.16
C GLU A 647 18.99 -3.78 22.83
N VAL A 648 20.34 -3.75 22.85
CA VAL A 648 21.15 -4.75 23.56
C VAL A 648 20.87 -4.71 25.06
N MET A 649 20.84 -3.51 25.67
CA MET A 649 20.51 -3.35 27.09
C MET A 649 19.09 -3.84 27.40
N LEU A 650 18.12 -3.54 26.54
CA LEU A 650 16.74 -3.97 26.67
C LEU A 650 16.62 -5.49 26.58
N GLY A 651 17.29 -6.12 25.62
CA GLY A 651 17.31 -7.57 25.45
C GLY A 651 17.92 -8.30 26.64
N ILE A 652 19.10 -7.87 27.10
CA ILE A 652 19.78 -8.46 28.27
C ILE A 652 18.91 -8.30 29.53
N THR A 653 18.34 -7.12 29.75
CA THR A 653 17.48 -6.86 30.92
C THR A 653 16.19 -7.65 30.87
N THR A 654 15.55 -7.75 29.71
CA THR A 654 14.34 -8.55 29.51
C THR A 654 14.62 -10.03 29.77
N ALA A 655 15.69 -10.58 29.20
CA ALA A 655 16.12 -11.95 29.43
C ALA A 655 16.42 -12.21 30.92
N ALA A 656 17.12 -11.29 31.58
CA ALA A 656 17.45 -11.40 33.00
C ALA A 656 16.20 -11.39 33.90
N VAL A 657 15.26 -10.47 33.66
CA VAL A 657 14.00 -10.38 34.41
C VAL A 657 13.13 -11.61 34.15
N PHE A 658 13.04 -12.07 32.91
CA PHE A 658 12.28 -13.28 32.55
C PHE A 658 12.89 -14.54 33.17
N ALA A 659 14.22 -14.68 33.17
CA ALA A 659 14.92 -15.81 33.79
C ALA A 659 14.70 -15.84 35.32
N ARG A 660 14.74 -14.67 35.98
CA ARG A 660 14.38 -14.57 37.41
C ARG A 660 12.93 -14.96 37.65
N TRP A 661 12.02 -14.50 36.79
CA TRP A 661 10.61 -14.86 36.88
C TRP A 661 10.39 -16.37 36.77
N LEU A 662 11.01 -17.04 35.78
CA LEU A 662 10.96 -18.50 35.63
C LEU A 662 11.52 -19.21 36.86
N TYR A 663 12.65 -18.73 37.39
CA TYR A 663 13.25 -19.25 38.61
C TYR A 663 12.30 -19.13 39.81
N ASP A 664 11.70 -17.97 40.03
CA ASP A 664 10.76 -17.74 41.14
C ASP A 664 9.46 -18.54 40.97
N TYR A 665 8.94 -18.64 39.74
CA TYR A 665 7.77 -19.47 39.40
C TYR A 665 8.02 -20.95 39.71
N SER A 666 9.20 -21.46 39.36
CA SER A 666 9.59 -22.84 39.64
C SER A 666 9.67 -23.14 41.15
N ARG A 667 10.06 -22.15 41.96
CA ARG A 667 10.19 -22.31 43.43
C ARG A 667 8.87 -22.13 44.18
N THR A 668 8.00 -21.23 43.72
CA THR A 668 6.82 -20.81 44.48
C THR A 668 5.50 -21.35 43.94
N LYS A 669 5.47 -21.91 42.72
CA LYS A 669 4.23 -22.32 41.99
C LYS A 669 3.14 -21.24 41.94
N GLY A 670 3.48 -19.98 42.17
CA GLY A 670 2.55 -18.86 42.19
C GLY A 670 2.61 -18.06 40.89
N ALA A 671 1.45 -17.73 40.32
CA ALA A 671 1.37 -16.80 39.19
C ALA A 671 1.77 -15.38 39.62
N LEU A 672 2.46 -14.66 38.75
CA LEU A 672 2.83 -13.26 39.00
C LEU A 672 1.58 -12.38 38.82
N ALA A 673 0.88 -12.10 39.93
CA ALA A 673 -0.32 -11.27 39.89
C ALA A 673 0.08 -9.79 39.78
N VAL A 674 0.14 -9.25 38.56
CA VAL A 674 0.18 -7.79 38.33
C VAL A 674 -1.25 -7.27 38.23
N ARG A 675 -1.61 -6.32 39.09
CA ARG A 675 -2.90 -5.63 38.96
C ARG A 675 -2.78 -4.58 37.86
N LEU A 676 -3.57 -4.73 36.80
CA LEU A 676 -3.61 -3.79 35.69
C LEU A 676 -4.14 -2.42 36.14
N HIS A 677 -3.40 -1.38 35.81
CA HIS A 677 -3.75 0.03 35.94
C HIS A 677 -4.31 0.54 34.60
N PRO A 678 -5.21 1.55 34.56
CA PRO A 678 -5.70 2.12 33.29
C PRO A 678 -4.58 2.55 32.31
N LEU A 679 -3.46 3.06 32.82
CA LEU A 679 -2.28 3.39 31.99
C LEU A 679 -1.59 2.14 31.39
N ASP A 680 -1.67 0.98 32.06
CA ASP A 680 -1.19 -0.29 31.48
C ASP A 680 -2.04 -0.64 30.24
N LEU A 681 -3.36 -0.43 30.32
CA LEU A 681 -4.27 -0.64 29.18
C LEU A 681 -4.02 0.35 28.04
N CYS A 682 -3.68 1.61 28.35
CA CYS A 682 -3.29 2.59 27.33
C CYS A 682 -2.04 2.15 26.56
N MET A 683 -1.01 1.66 27.26
CA MET A 683 0.21 1.18 26.61
C MET A 683 -0.05 -0.05 25.74
N LEU A 684 -0.84 -1.01 26.24
CA LEU A 684 -1.24 -2.19 25.47
C LEU A 684 -2.09 -1.83 24.25
N ALA A 685 -3.03 -0.90 24.40
CA ALA A 685 -3.84 -0.41 23.29
C ALA A 685 -3.00 0.32 22.24
N LEU A 686 -1.94 1.02 22.65
CA LEU A 686 -1.04 1.72 21.73
C LEU A 686 -0.24 0.72 20.89
N VAL A 687 0.33 -0.31 21.52
CA VAL A 687 1.01 -1.40 20.81
C VAL A 687 0.03 -2.15 19.90
N GLY A 688 -1.16 -2.47 20.40
CA GLY A 688 -2.20 -3.16 19.63
C GLY A 688 -2.65 -2.35 18.40
N LEU A 689 -2.81 -1.04 18.54
CA LEU A 689 -3.12 -0.14 17.43
C LEU A 689 -1.94 -0.03 16.45
N GLY A 690 -0.70 -0.05 16.95
CA GLY A 690 0.50 -0.14 16.12
C GLY A 690 0.53 -1.41 15.25
N PHE A 691 0.25 -2.58 15.84
CA PHE A 691 0.10 -3.82 15.06
C PHE A 691 -1.06 -3.75 14.06
N LEU A 692 -2.19 -3.18 14.48
CA LEU A 692 -3.34 -2.99 13.60
C LEU A 692 -2.99 -2.06 12.42
N SER A 693 -2.15 -1.05 12.63
CA SER A 693 -1.75 -0.13 11.56
C SER A 693 -0.93 -0.74 10.44
N LEU A 694 -0.31 -1.91 10.69
CA LEU A 694 0.38 -2.67 9.64
C LEU A 694 -0.57 -3.12 8.53
N THR A 695 -1.88 -3.26 8.79
CA THR A 695 -2.84 -3.74 7.77
C THR A 695 -3.17 -2.68 6.72
N TRP A 696 -2.76 -1.42 6.90
CA TRP A 696 -2.97 -0.32 5.96
C TRP A 696 -1.69 0.49 5.68
N SER A 697 -0.52 -0.03 6.09
CA SER A 697 0.77 0.60 5.80
C SER A 697 1.29 0.11 4.46
N ASP A 698 1.56 1.01 3.52
CA ASP A 698 1.99 0.67 2.16
C ASP A 698 3.43 0.07 2.18
N LEU A 699 4.31 0.64 3.00
CA LEU A 699 5.70 0.20 3.19
C LEU A 699 5.87 -0.59 4.49
N LEU A 700 5.63 -1.90 4.40
CA LEU A 700 5.61 -2.81 5.55
C LEU A 700 6.97 -2.92 6.30
N PRO A 701 8.15 -3.01 5.65
CA PRO A 701 9.44 -3.08 6.34
C PRO A 701 9.71 -1.86 7.24
N GLU A 702 9.40 -0.67 6.73
CA GLU A 702 9.52 0.63 7.39
C GLU A 702 8.56 0.70 8.59
N ALA A 703 7.30 0.32 8.39
CA ALA A 703 6.29 0.26 9.45
C ALA A 703 6.65 -0.72 10.56
N LEU A 704 7.20 -1.90 10.22
CA LEU A 704 7.65 -2.90 11.19
C LEU A 704 8.84 -2.39 12.02
N ARG A 705 9.79 -1.69 11.38
CA ARG A 705 10.91 -1.06 12.08
C ARG A 705 10.40 -0.04 13.07
N GLU A 706 9.51 0.86 12.66
CA GLU A 706 8.97 1.89 13.56
C GLU A 706 8.13 1.30 14.69
N LEU A 707 7.25 0.31 14.40
CA LEU A 707 6.49 -0.42 15.41
C LEU A 707 7.42 -1.00 16.49
N ARG A 708 8.52 -1.63 16.07
CA ARG A 708 9.51 -2.22 16.98
C ARG A 708 10.12 -1.16 17.88
N VAL A 709 10.75 -0.14 17.31
CA VAL A 709 11.60 0.82 18.05
C VAL A 709 10.80 1.93 18.77
N MET A 710 9.62 2.30 18.28
CA MET A 710 8.80 3.39 18.84
C MET A 710 7.70 2.91 19.77
N LEU A 711 7.17 1.70 19.61
CA LEU A 711 6.02 1.21 20.39
C LEU A 711 6.37 -0.02 21.22
N VAL A 712 6.87 -1.09 20.59
CA VAL A 712 7.09 -2.39 21.26
C VAL A 712 8.22 -2.29 22.29
N GLU A 713 9.38 -1.76 21.90
CA GLU A 713 10.52 -1.65 22.82
C GLU A 713 10.25 -0.74 24.02
N PRO A 714 9.69 0.48 23.85
CA PRO A 714 9.25 1.29 24.99
C PRO A 714 8.16 0.61 25.84
N ALA A 715 7.27 -0.18 25.25
CA ALA A 715 6.27 -0.97 26.00
C ALA A 715 6.90 -2.10 26.81
N VAL A 716 7.91 -2.77 26.26
CA VAL A 716 8.70 -3.77 26.98
C VAL A 716 9.44 -3.09 28.13
N PHE A 717 10.08 -1.93 27.88
CA PHE A 717 10.73 -1.15 28.92
C PHE A 717 9.75 -0.72 30.04
N TYR A 718 8.58 -0.22 29.67
CA TYR A 718 7.48 0.08 30.59
C TYR A 718 7.09 -1.15 31.43
N LEU A 719 6.91 -2.30 30.78
CA LEU A 719 6.55 -3.56 31.42
C LEU A 719 7.63 -4.02 32.41
N LEU A 720 8.92 -3.89 32.07
CA LEU A 720 10.02 -4.22 32.99
C LEU A 720 9.94 -3.41 34.29
N VAL A 721 9.68 -2.10 34.18
CA VAL A 721 9.50 -1.23 35.36
C VAL A 721 8.29 -1.68 36.18
N ARG A 722 7.17 -2.00 35.53
CA ARG A 722 5.95 -2.51 36.19
C ARG A 722 6.16 -3.84 36.90
N LEU A 723 6.93 -4.75 36.31
CA LEU A 723 7.22 -6.07 36.86
C LEU A 723 8.17 -6.01 38.06
N LEU A 724 9.17 -5.11 38.03
CA LEU A 724 10.17 -4.98 39.08
C LEU A 724 9.65 -4.29 40.36
N ARG A 725 8.51 -3.61 40.30
CA ARG A 725 7.83 -2.96 41.44
C ARG A 725 8.77 -2.06 42.27
N PRO A 726 9.35 -1.03 41.63
CA PRO A 726 10.29 -0.13 42.30
C PRO A 726 9.68 0.54 43.53
N ASP A 727 10.50 0.71 44.57
CA ASP A 727 10.15 1.57 45.70
C ASP A 727 10.37 3.06 45.36
N LYS A 728 10.06 3.97 46.29
CA LYS A 728 10.22 5.41 46.04
C LYS A 728 11.68 5.86 45.82
N ARG A 729 12.67 5.12 46.33
CA ARG A 729 14.10 5.41 46.08
C ARG A 729 14.49 4.96 44.69
N ASP A 730 14.00 3.81 44.25
CA ASP A 730 14.17 3.32 42.89
C ASP A 730 13.58 4.29 41.86
N VAL A 731 12.36 4.81 42.11
CA VAL A 731 11.75 5.86 41.29
C VAL A 731 12.56 7.16 41.31
N ALA A 732 13.19 7.51 42.45
CA ALA A 732 14.12 8.63 42.49
C ALA A 732 15.36 8.40 41.61
N PHE A 733 15.91 7.18 41.57
CA PHE A 733 17.01 6.85 40.68
C PHE A 733 16.66 6.98 39.19
N LEU A 734 15.42 6.74 38.79
CA LEU A 734 14.97 7.02 37.41
C LEU A 734 15.05 8.52 37.09
N ALA A 735 14.53 9.37 37.97
CA ALA A 735 14.59 10.82 37.82
C ALA A 735 16.04 11.34 37.85
N GLU A 736 16.87 10.82 38.74
CA GLU A 736 18.29 11.15 38.84
C GLU A 736 19.07 10.68 37.59
N THR A 737 18.69 9.54 37.00
CA THR A 737 19.26 9.06 35.73
C THR A 737 18.85 9.97 34.58
N LEU A 738 17.59 10.42 34.50
CA LEU A 738 17.19 11.43 33.51
C LEU A 738 18.01 12.72 33.63
N LEU A 739 18.22 13.21 34.86
CA LEU A 739 19.05 14.39 35.10
C LEU A 739 20.50 14.18 34.68
N PHE A 740 21.06 13.02 35.00
CA PHE A 740 22.42 12.65 34.60
C PHE A 740 22.54 12.52 33.08
N THR A 741 21.56 11.91 32.41
CA THR A 741 21.49 11.82 30.96
C THR A 741 21.44 13.22 30.32
N GLY A 742 20.56 14.10 30.81
CA GLY A 742 20.48 15.48 30.34
C GLY A 742 21.79 16.26 30.56
N PHE A 743 22.45 16.05 31.70
CA PHE A 743 23.78 16.60 31.97
C PHE A 743 24.82 16.07 30.96
N MET A 744 24.88 14.77 30.72
CA MET A 744 25.84 14.16 29.79
C MET A 744 25.63 14.65 28.35
N LEU A 745 24.38 14.70 27.87
CA LEU A 745 24.05 15.25 26.56
C LEU A 745 24.49 16.72 26.44
N SER A 746 24.28 17.50 27.50
CA SER A 746 24.67 18.91 27.53
C SER A 746 26.18 19.08 27.57
N ALA A 747 26.88 18.29 28.39
CA ALA A 747 28.34 18.33 28.52
C ALA A 747 29.03 17.92 27.21
N VAL A 748 28.60 16.80 26.61
CA VAL A 748 29.08 16.36 25.28
C VAL A 748 28.83 17.44 24.24
N GLY A 749 27.61 17.98 24.20
CA GLY A 749 27.26 19.05 23.26
C GLY A 749 28.08 20.33 23.45
N LEU A 750 28.40 20.71 24.69
CA LEU A 750 29.21 21.90 24.99
C LEU A 750 30.68 21.69 24.59
N VAL A 751 31.25 20.50 24.85
CA VAL A 751 32.59 20.13 24.36
C VAL A 751 32.61 20.14 22.83
N GLN A 752 31.59 19.57 22.21
CA GLN A 752 31.43 19.57 20.75
C GLN A 752 31.34 20.98 20.17
N PHE A 753 30.58 21.86 20.84
CA PHE A 753 30.36 23.23 20.38
C PHE A 753 31.60 24.12 20.55
N PHE A 754 32.32 24.02 21.67
CA PHE A 754 33.42 24.92 22.02
C PHE A 754 34.83 24.37 21.75
N VAL A 755 35.01 23.05 21.71
CA VAL A 755 36.34 22.41 21.66
C VAL A 755 36.58 21.73 20.32
N THR A 756 35.70 20.81 19.91
CA THR A 756 35.94 19.98 18.71
C THR A 756 35.30 20.53 17.43
N GLU A 757 34.35 21.47 17.56
CA GLU A 757 33.56 22.04 16.47
C GLU A 757 32.78 21.02 15.62
N THR A 758 32.58 19.82 16.16
CA THR A 758 31.79 18.74 15.55
C THR A 758 30.33 18.82 16.01
N ALA A 759 29.36 18.32 15.24
CA ALA A 759 27.92 18.34 15.59
C ALA A 759 27.34 19.76 15.83
N VAL A 760 27.85 20.73 15.06
CA VAL A 760 27.35 22.10 14.98
C VAL A 760 26.55 22.24 13.69
N VAL A 761 25.25 22.53 13.81
CA VAL A 761 24.41 22.83 12.65
C VAL A 761 24.48 24.34 12.39
N VAL A 762 24.91 24.73 11.20
CA VAL A 762 24.92 26.14 10.77
C VAL A 762 23.54 26.49 10.25
N ALA A 763 22.86 27.43 10.91
CA ALA A 763 21.56 27.93 10.45
C ALA A 763 21.73 29.06 9.41
N GLU A 764 20.62 29.41 8.74
CA GLU A 764 20.51 30.61 7.89
C GLU A 764 21.10 31.84 8.59
N GLY A 765 21.99 32.55 7.90
CA GLY A 765 22.76 33.66 8.47
C GLY A 765 24.05 33.27 9.20
N GLY A 766 24.52 32.02 9.08
CA GLY A 766 25.85 31.59 9.53
C GLY A 766 25.96 31.30 11.03
N THR A 767 24.85 31.16 11.75
CA THR A 767 24.87 30.97 13.20
C THR A 767 25.04 29.52 13.62
N ARG A 768 25.99 29.28 14.54
CA ARG A 768 26.30 27.95 15.09
C ARG A 768 25.24 27.53 16.10
N ARG A 769 24.68 26.32 15.94
CA ARG A 769 23.70 25.74 16.87
C ARG A 769 24.21 24.41 17.43
N LEU A 770 24.02 24.23 18.74
CA LEU A 770 24.45 23.04 19.47
C LEU A 770 23.42 21.91 19.28
N ALA A 771 23.82 20.80 18.64
CA ALA A 771 22.96 19.63 18.41
C ALA A 771 23.29 18.43 19.31
N SER A 772 24.51 18.36 19.85
CA SER A 772 25.01 17.24 20.67
C SER A 772 25.05 15.93 19.86
N VAL A 773 24.75 14.79 20.48
CA VAL A 773 24.64 13.47 19.82
C VAL A 773 23.43 13.36 18.88
N TYR A 774 22.57 14.37 18.86
CA TYR A 774 21.46 14.47 17.94
C TYR A 774 21.89 15.22 16.68
N GLY A 775 21.41 14.80 15.51
CA GLY A 775 21.65 15.53 14.26
C GLY A 775 20.89 16.87 14.17
N SER A 776 20.02 17.18 15.14
CA SER A 776 19.18 18.36 15.15
C SER A 776 19.19 19.05 16.53
N PRO A 777 19.44 20.38 16.59
CA PRO A 777 19.32 21.14 17.84
C PRO A 777 17.93 21.10 18.47
N ASN A 778 16.88 20.89 17.67
CA ASN A 778 15.52 20.73 18.20
C ASN A 778 15.37 19.41 18.96
N GLY A 779 15.98 18.33 18.47
CA GLY A 779 16.02 17.03 19.15
C GLY A 779 16.66 17.12 20.53
N LEU A 780 17.73 17.89 20.67
CA LEU A 780 18.32 18.19 21.98
C LEU A 780 17.36 18.96 22.88
N GLY A 781 16.75 20.03 22.37
CA GLY A 781 15.76 20.83 23.13
C GLY A 781 14.60 20.00 23.65
N LEU A 782 14.10 19.05 22.85
CA LEU A 782 13.05 18.10 23.23
C LEU A 782 13.47 17.21 24.42
N MET A 783 14.69 16.66 24.41
CA MET A 783 15.15 15.82 25.53
C MET A 783 15.40 16.65 26.80
N LEU A 784 16.06 17.81 26.67
CA LEU A 784 16.38 18.66 27.82
C LEU A 784 15.12 19.22 28.50
N GLY A 785 14.09 19.56 27.71
CA GLY A 785 12.80 20.04 28.22
C GLY A 785 12.09 19.03 29.14
N ARG A 786 12.29 17.73 28.91
CA ARG A 786 11.74 16.65 29.76
C ARG A 786 12.58 16.38 31.01
N CYS A 787 13.86 16.80 31.03
CA CYS A 787 14.77 16.60 32.17
C CYS A 787 14.75 17.76 33.17
N LEU A 788 14.74 19.00 32.67
CA LEU A 788 14.76 20.24 33.47
C LEU A 788 13.69 20.34 34.57
N PRO A 789 12.46 19.84 34.40
CA PRO A 789 11.42 19.94 35.43
C PRO A 789 11.75 19.16 36.71
N PHE A 790 12.46 18.04 36.59
CA PHE A 790 12.97 17.30 37.75
C PHE A 790 14.05 18.09 38.49
N ALA A 791 14.93 18.80 37.77
CA ALA A 791 15.95 19.66 38.38
C ALA A 791 15.28 20.80 39.15
N LEU A 792 14.31 21.48 38.53
CA LEU A 792 13.57 22.55 39.19
C LEU A 792 12.83 22.05 40.44
N ALA A 793 12.18 20.89 40.36
CA ALA A 793 11.49 20.30 41.49
C ALA A 793 12.44 19.99 42.66
N TYR A 794 13.63 19.44 42.39
CA TYR A 794 14.65 19.16 43.42
C TYR A 794 15.26 20.42 44.05
N LEU A 795 15.32 21.53 43.30
CA LEU A 795 15.81 22.80 43.82
C LEU A 795 14.80 23.49 44.77
N ILE A 796 13.51 23.39 44.48
CA ILE A 796 12.47 24.11 45.24
C ILE A 796 11.85 23.29 46.38
N VAL A 797 11.94 21.95 46.32
CA VAL A 797 11.42 21.03 47.34
C VAL A 797 12.55 20.50 48.23
N PRO A 798 12.38 20.38 49.56
CA PRO A 798 13.44 19.95 50.46
C PRO A 798 13.72 18.43 50.41
N VAL A 799 14.41 17.96 49.37
CA VAL A 799 14.69 16.52 49.09
C VAL A 799 16.08 16.02 49.50
N GLY A 800 16.92 16.90 50.07
CA GLY A 800 18.29 16.61 50.54
C GLY A 800 19.37 17.33 49.74
N GLU A 801 20.51 17.65 50.39
CA GLU A 801 21.56 18.49 49.82
C GLU A 801 22.23 17.89 48.56
N TRP A 802 22.46 16.58 48.53
CA TRP A 802 23.01 15.90 47.34
C TRP A 802 22.14 16.12 46.10
N ARG A 803 20.82 15.95 46.22
CA ARG A 803 19.86 16.11 45.12
C ARG A 803 19.77 17.55 44.64
N LYS A 804 19.90 18.53 45.55
CA LYS A 804 19.98 19.94 45.19
C LYS A 804 21.26 20.25 44.40
N ILE A 805 22.40 19.72 44.82
CA ILE A 805 23.68 19.89 44.11
C ILE A 805 23.60 19.26 42.72
N LEU A 806 23.11 18.02 42.63
CA LEU A 806 22.88 17.34 41.36
C LEU A 806 21.97 18.17 40.45
N ALA A 807 20.85 18.66 40.97
CA ALA A 807 19.90 19.47 40.21
C ALA A 807 20.47 20.83 39.80
N LEU A 808 21.27 21.49 40.65
CA LEU A 808 21.90 22.77 40.35
C LEU A 808 22.91 22.63 39.21
N ILE A 809 23.83 21.66 39.33
CA ILE A 809 24.87 21.42 38.32
C ILE A 809 24.22 20.98 37.02
N SER A 810 23.40 19.93 37.05
CA SER A 810 22.76 19.39 35.84
C SER A 810 21.84 20.42 35.19
N GLY A 811 21.02 21.11 36.00
CA GLY A 811 20.10 22.15 35.54
C GLY A 811 20.81 23.32 34.88
N ALA A 812 21.88 23.84 35.48
CA ALA A 812 22.65 24.95 34.91
C ALA A 812 23.31 24.55 33.58
N THR A 813 23.94 23.38 33.51
CA THR A 813 24.55 22.87 32.28
C THR A 813 23.51 22.66 31.17
N MET A 814 22.35 22.10 31.50
CA MET A 814 21.24 21.91 30.56
C MET A 814 20.67 23.24 30.05
N LEU A 815 20.51 24.25 30.91
CA LEU A 815 20.01 25.57 30.48
C LEU A 815 20.99 26.28 29.54
N ILE A 816 22.30 26.14 29.75
CA ILE A 816 23.32 26.68 28.84
C ILE A 816 23.25 25.97 27.48
N ALA A 817 23.23 24.63 27.48
CA ALA A 817 23.12 23.85 26.24
C ALA A 817 21.81 24.14 25.50
N LEU A 818 20.69 24.29 26.21
CA LEU A 818 19.40 24.67 25.64
C LEU A 818 19.46 26.05 24.98
N ALA A 819 20.07 27.04 25.61
CA ALA A 819 20.23 28.38 25.02
C ALA A 819 21.06 28.33 23.73
N LEU A 820 22.15 27.54 23.71
CA LEU A 820 23.01 27.36 22.53
C LEU A 820 22.38 26.49 21.43
N SER A 821 21.42 25.63 21.76
CA SER A 821 20.64 24.87 20.76
C SER A 821 19.76 25.79 19.90
N GLN A 822 19.37 26.94 20.47
CA GLN A 822 18.41 27.87 19.85
C GLN A 822 17.12 27.16 19.40
N SER A 823 16.68 26.14 20.14
CA SER A 823 15.40 25.46 19.89
C SER A 823 14.25 26.36 20.35
N VAL A 824 13.61 27.03 19.39
CA VAL A 824 12.52 27.97 19.63
C VAL A 824 11.35 27.30 20.34
N GLY A 825 10.97 26.08 19.92
CA GLY A 825 9.89 25.31 20.55
C GLY A 825 10.16 25.00 22.03
N ALA A 826 11.40 24.61 22.37
CA ALA A 826 11.77 24.34 23.75
C ALA A 826 11.81 25.61 24.60
N ILE A 827 12.40 26.70 24.08
CA ILE A 827 12.61 27.96 24.82
C ILE A 827 11.29 28.70 25.05
N LEU A 828 10.38 28.70 24.07
CA LEU A 828 9.14 29.49 24.14
C LEU A 828 7.91 28.72 24.62
N LEU A 829 7.86 27.40 24.40
CA LEU A 829 6.66 26.60 24.72
C LEU A 829 6.97 25.50 25.73
N GLY A 830 7.86 24.57 25.41
CA GLY A 830 8.12 23.37 26.22
C GLY A 830 8.56 23.65 27.66
N VAL A 831 9.75 24.23 27.83
CA VAL A 831 10.33 24.52 29.15
C VAL A 831 9.49 25.51 29.95
N PRO A 832 8.96 26.61 29.36
CA PRO A 832 8.02 27.48 30.06
C PRO A 832 6.77 26.75 30.56
N ALA A 833 6.12 25.92 29.74
CA ALA A 833 4.95 25.14 30.16
C ALA A 833 5.29 24.21 31.33
N ALA A 834 6.45 23.54 31.25
CA ALA A 834 6.94 22.67 32.30
C ALA A 834 7.19 23.41 33.62
N PHE A 835 7.87 24.56 33.56
CA PHE A 835 8.18 25.38 34.73
C PHE A 835 6.92 25.98 35.35
N VAL A 836 5.95 26.40 34.54
CA VAL A 836 4.63 26.87 35.00
C VAL A 836 3.96 25.77 35.82
N VAL A 837 3.90 24.54 35.32
CA VAL A 837 3.28 23.41 36.03
C VAL A 837 4.00 23.10 37.35
N VAL A 838 5.34 23.07 37.36
CA VAL A 838 6.13 22.81 38.57
C VAL A 838 5.94 23.92 39.63
N ILE A 839 6.01 25.19 39.22
CA ILE A 839 5.91 26.34 40.13
C ILE A 839 4.47 26.51 40.66
N LEU A 840 3.45 26.31 39.82
CA LEU A 840 2.05 26.28 40.25
C LEU A 840 1.78 25.11 41.19
N GLY A 841 2.31 23.92 40.90
CA GLY A 841 2.20 22.77 41.79
C GLY A 841 2.85 23.02 43.15
N TRP A 842 4.00 23.69 43.18
CA TRP A 842 4.68 24.04 44.43
C TRP A 842 3.89 25.05 45.28
N ARG A 843 3.56 26.24 44.73
CA ARG A 843 2.95 27.35 45.51
C ARG A 843 1.44 27.55 45.34
N GLY A 844 0.77 26.78 44.49
CA GLY A 844 -0.64 26.98 44.14
C GLY A 844 -0.89 28.37 43.54
N LYS A 845 -2.05 28.98 43.84
CA LYS A 845 -2.43 30.32 43.32
C LYS A 845 -1.44 31.43 43.71
N LYS A 846 -0.63 31.25 44.77
CA LYS A 846 0.40 32.22 45.18
C LYS A 846 1.58 32.30 44.19
N ALA A 847 1.69 31.36 43.26
CA ALA A 847 2.68 31.42 42.18
C ALA A 847 2.28 32.38 41.03
N LEU A 848 1.00 32.74 40.88
CA LEU A 848 0.54 33.59 39.77
C LEU A 848 1.33 34.92 39.61
N PRO A 849 1.60 35.71 40.67
CA PRO A 849 2.41 36.93 40.51
C PRO A 849 3.87 36.63 40.16
N ILE A 850 4.43 35.51 40.66
CA ILE A 850 5.81 35.09 40.33
C ILE A 850 5.89 34.71 38.85
N LEU A 851 4.91 33.93 38.37
CA LEU A 851 4.83 33.51 36.97
C LEU A 851 4.55 34.69 36.04
N GLY A 852 3.67 35.62 36.44
CA GLY A 852 3.47 36.87 35.71
C GLY A 852 4.74 37.71 35.62
N GLY A 853 5.50 37.80 36.73
CA GLY A 853 6.81 38.46 36.76
C GLY A 853 7.86 37.76 35.89
N LEU A 854 7.95 36.43 35.95
CA LEU A 854 8.86 35.64 35.11
C LEU A 854 8.49 35.70 33.63
N ALA A 855 7.21 35.71 33.29
CA ALA A 855 6.73 35.87 31.92
C ALA A 855 7.05 37.27 31.39
N ALA A 856 6.82 38.32 32.20
CA ALA A 856 7.18 39.70 31.84
C ALA A 856 8.71 39.86 31.70
N ALA A 857 9.49 39.28 32.61
CA ALA A 857 10.95 39.29 32.54
C ALA A 857 11.47 38.49 31.33
N GLY A 858 10.85 37.35 31.02
CA GLY A 858 11.13 36.56 29.82
C GLY A 858 10.82 37.35 28.54
N ALA A 859 9.64 37.98 28.46
CA ALA A 859 9.25 38.84 27.34
C ALA A 859 10.21 40.02 27.17
N PHE A 860 10.65 40.62 28.28
CA PHE A 860 11.64 41.70 28.25
C PHE A 860 13.03 41.19 27.84
N ALA A 861 13.43 40.00 28.30
CA ALA A 861 14.68 39.35 27.94
C ALA A 861 14.71 38.90 26.47
N LEU A 862 13.56 38.62 25.84
CA LEU A 862 13.46 38.35 24.40
C LEU A 862 13.89 39.55 23.55
N ILE A 863 13.85 40.79 24.06
CA ILE A 863 14.25 41.99 23.32
C ILE A 863 15.78 42.04 23.06
N PRO A 864 16.67 41.92 24.07
CA PRO A 864 18.11 41.78 23.81
C PRO A 864 18.44 40.41 23.20
N LEU A 865 17.73 39.34 23.57
CA LEU A 865 18.00 38.00 23.04
C LEU A 865 17.69 37.89 21.54
N SER A 866 16.67 38.59 21.04
CA SER A 866 16.38 38.68 19.60
C SER A 866 17.43 39.47 18.82
N ARG A 867 18.21 40.33 19.48
CA ARG A 867 19.38 41.00 18.85
C ARG A 867 20.60 40.09 18.77
N LEU A 868 20.71 39.11 19.67
CA LEU A 868 21.83 38.16 19.76
C LEU A 868 21.57 36.86 19.00
N ILE A 869 20.31 36.49 18.80
CA ILE A 869 19.88 35.25 18.14
C ILE A 869 19.06 35.61 16.88
N PRO A 870 19.64 35.54 15.67
CA PRO A 870 18.96 35.90 14.42
C PRO A 870 17.63 35.17 14.17
N ARG A 871 17.50 33.92 14.64
CA ARG A 871 16.23 33.18 14.54
C ARG A 871 15.10 33.73 15.42
N LEU A 872 15.42 34.39 16.54
CA LEU A 872 14.40 35.05 17.37
C LEU A 872 13.88 36.34 16.72
N ARG A 873 14.65 36.97 15.80
CA ARG A 873 14.16 38.04 14.90
C ARG A 873 13.13 37.52 13.91
N GLN A 874 13.33 36.31 13.38
CA GLN A 874 12.43 35.70 12.40
C GLN A 874 11.02 35.39 12.97
N ILE A 875 10.87 35.30 14.30
CA ILE A 875 9.58 35.05 14.97
C ILE A 875 8.62 36.24 14.85
N THR A 876 9.15 37.46 14.77
CA THR A 876 8.36 38.71 14.64
C THR A 876 8.13 39.14 13.19
N ASP A 877 8.70 38.39 12.26
CA ASP A 877 8.68 38.68 10.84
C ASP A 877 7.81 37.63 10.15
N PHE A 878 6.54 38.03 9.97
CA PHE A 878 5.44 37.17 9.50
C PHE A 878 5.55 36.80 8.02
N GLU A 879 6.55 37.31 7.31
CA GLU A 879 6.87 36.95 5.92
C GLU A 879 7.95 35.84 5.82
N ASN A 880 8.45 35.31 6.94
CA ASN A 880 9.53 34.30 6.92
C ASN A 880 9.14 32.90 6.43
N ASN A 881 10.05 32.32 5.65
CA ASN A 881 10.01 30.97 5.08
C ASN A 881 9.64 29.86 6.07
N THR A 882 10.14 29.89 7.32
CA THR A 882 9.93 28.75 8.25
C THR A 882 8.52 28.63 8.83
N THR A 883 7.80 29.74 9.00
CA THR A 883 6.42 29.72 9.54
C THR A 883 5.45 29.37 8.43
N VAL A 884 5.61 29.99 7.25
CA VAL A 884 4.86 29.68 6.04
C VAL A 884 5.03 28.20 5.68
N PHE A 885 6.26 27.68 5.76
CA PHE A 885 6.58 26.27 5.57
C PHE A 885 5.77 25.34 6.49
N ARG A 886 5.69 25.63 7.80
CA ARG A 886 4.92 24.81 8.75
C ARG A 886 3.42 24.86 8.47
N VAL A 887 2.89 26.01 8.08
CA VAL A 887 1.47 26.14 7.70
C VAL A 887 1.17 25.27 6.48
N ASN A 888 2.03 25.30 5.46
CA ASN A 888 1.89 24.45 4.28
C ASN A 888 2.04 22.96 4.63
N LEU A 889 2.99 22.59 5.50
CA LEU A 889 3.13 21.21 6.01
C LEU A 889 1.86 20.75 6.75
N TRP A 890 1.27 21.59 7.60
CA TRP A 890 0.03 21.27 8.30
C TRP A 890 -1.15 21.16 7.33
N ARG A 891 -1.23 22.02 6.31
CA ARG A 891 -2.23 21.93 5.24
C ARG A 891 -2.10 20.61 4.48
N SER A 892 -0.87 20.23 4.10
CA SER A 892 -0.55 18.94 3.47
C SER A 892 -1.00 17.76 4.34
N SER A 893 -0.71 17.84 5.64
CA SER A 893 -1.10 16.82 6.62
C SER A 893 -2.62 16.72 6.79
N LEU A 894 -3.33 17.86 6.73
CA LEU A 894 -4.79 17.89 6.81
C LEU A 894 -5.44 17.33 5.54
N GLN A 895 -4.89 17.57 4.35
CA GLN A 895 -5.37 16.94 3.11
C GLN A 895 -5.17 15.42 3.17
N LEU A 896 -4.01 14.94 3.62
CA LEU A 896 -3.77 13.52 3.88
C LEU A 896 -4.80 12.93 4.88
N ILE A 897 -5.12 13.65 5.94
CA ILE A 897 -6.14 13.23 6.93
C ILE A 897 -7.55 13.25 6.32
N GLN A 898 -7.86 14.17 5.40
CA GLN A 898 -9.16 14.20 4.70
C GLN A 898 -9.33 12.96 3.83
N ASP A 899 -8.26 12.51 3.18
CA ASP A 899 -8.27 11.30 2.35
C ASP A 899 -8.31 10.02 3.20
N ARG A 900 -7.61 9.99 4.34
CA ARG A 900 -7.54 8.82 5.25
C ARG A 900 -7.87 9.18 6.71
N PRO A 901 -9.12 9.57 7.06
CA PRO A 901 -9.44 10.11 8.38
C PRO A 901 -9.42 9.04 9.49
N ILE A 902 -9.80 7.81 9.18
CA ILE A 902 -9.92 6.75 10.19
C ILE A 902 -8.57 6.11 10.49
N THR A 903 -7.79 5.80 9.46
CA THR A 903 -6.56 5.01 9.53
C THR A 903 -5.29 5.86 9.56
N GLY A 904 -5.33 7.09 9.03
CA GLY A 904 -4.13 7.78 8.61
C GLY A 904 -3.42 6.99 7.50
N VAL A 905 -2.11 7.20 7.37
CA VAL A 905 -1.24 6.47 6.43
C VAL A 905 -0.54 5.28 7.07
N GLY A 906 -0.46 5.20 8.39
CA GLY A 906 0.24 4.11 9.09
C GLY A 906 1.62 4.51 9.59
N LEU A 907 2.29 3.58 10.29
CA LEU A 907 3.60 3.81 10.89
C LEU A 907 4.68 3.98 9.81
N ASP A 908 5.54 4.97 9.99
CA ASP A 908 6.67 5.38 9.12
C ASP A 908 6.28 5.79 7.69
N GLN A 909 4.99 5.97 7.38
CA GLN A 909 4.54 6.23 5.99
C GLN A 909 4.56 7.72 5.60
N PHE A 910 4.48 8.62 6.58
CA PHE A 910 4.28 10.07 6.33
C PHE A 910 5.33 10.66 5.39
N LEU A 911 6.61 10.32 5.55
CA LEU A 911 7.71 10.79 4.70
C LEU A 911 7.43 10.53 3.21
N TYR A 912 7.10 9.28 2.90
CA TYR A 912 6.95 8.79 1.53
C TYR A 912 5.70 9.40 0.90
N THR A 913 4.59 9.43 1.65
CA THR A 913 3.32 9.99 1.18
C THR A 913 3.37 11.51 1.05
N TYR A 914 4.04 12.20 1.97
CA TYR A 914 4.24 13.65 1.89
C TYR A 914 4.98 14.01 0.61
N ARG A 915 6.18 13.46 0.40
CA ARG A 915 7.02 13.84 -0.74
C ARG A 915 6.47 13.46 -2.10
N SER A 916 5.70 12.38 -2.20
CA SER A 916 5.24 11.85 -3.49
C SER A 916 3.82 12.25 -3.86
N ARG A 917 3.05 12.83 -2.93
CA ARG A 917 1.63 13.15 -3.16
C ARG A 917 1.23 14.48 -2.55
N TYR A 918 1.51 14.71 -1.27
CA TYR A 918 0.99 15.89 -0.57
C TYR A 918 1.99 17.06 -0.45
N ILE A 919 3.14 17.00 -1.12
CA ILE A 919 4.10 18.10 -1.12
C ILE A 919 3.55 19.23 -1.98
N LEU A 920 3.02 20.24 -1.31
CA LEU A 920 2.49 21.43 -1.98
C LEU A 920 3.62 22.10 -2.78
N PRO A 921 3.34 22.60 -4.00
CA PRO A 921 4.31 23.37 -4.78
C PRO A 921 4.95 24.52 -4.00
N GLU A 922 4.25 25.09 -3.02
CA GLU A 922 4.73 26.18 -2.16
C GLU A 922 5.53 25.69 -0.93
N ALA A 923 5.68 24.37 -0.74
CA ALA A 923 6.30 23.74 0.43
C ALA A 923 7.53 22.89 0.10
N TRP A 924 8.07 23.03 -1.12
CA TRP A 924 9.12 22.16 -1.65
C TRP A 924 10.49 22.21 -0.94
N ALA A 925 10.71 23.20 -0.08
CA ALA A 925 12.02 23.50 0.51
C ALA A 925 12.62 22.36 1.37
N ASP A 926 11.79 21.46 1.92
CA ASP A 926 12.26 20.30 2.70
C ASP A 926 11.34 19.08 2.43
N PRO A 927 11.60 18.35 1.34
CA PRO A 927 10.75 17.25 0.90
C PRO A 927 10.90 15.99 1.78
N ASP A 928 11.96 15.89 2.60
CA ASP A 928 12.29 14.67 3.34
C ASP A 928 11.85 14.71 4.81
N LEU A 929 10.77 15.42 5.10
CA LEU A 929 10.18 15.46 6.44
C LEU A 929 9.52 14.13 6.82
N SER A 930 9.86 13.63 8.00
CA SER A 930 9.32 12.37 8.54
C SER A 930 8.07 12.54 9.41
N HIS A 931 7.65 13.77 9.72
CA HIS A 931 6.52 14.06 10.60
C HIS A 931 5.96 15.48 10.39
N PRO A 932 4.72 15.75 10.83
CA PRO A 932 4.04 17.03 10.57
C PRO A 932 4.39 18.15 11.56
N HIS A 933 5.39 17.98 12.44
CA HIS A 933 5.73 18.94 13.50
C HIS A 933 4.54 19.40 14.38
N ASN A 934 3.57 18.51 14.63
CA ASN A 934 2.45 18.76 15.53
C ASN A 934 1.95 17.46 16.14
N LEU A 935 1.87 17.38 17.47
CA LEU A 935 1.48 16.20 18.24
C LEU A 935 0.16 15.58 17.75
N LEU A 936 -0.87 16.39 17.51
CA LEU A 936 -2.18 15.87 17.12
C LEU A 936 -2.14 15.32 15.70
N LEU A 937 -1.54 16.06 14.77
CA LEU A 937 -1.38 15.63 13.39
C LEU A 937 -0.52 14.36 13.32
N ASP A 938 0.56 14.28 14.08
CA ASP A 938 1.51 13.14 14.09
C ASP A 938 0.82 11.85 14.55
N TYR A 939 0.00 11.90 15.62
CA TYR A 939 -0.82 10.76 16.03
C TYR A 939 -1.86 10.39 14.96
N TRP A 940 -2.47 11.37 14.29
CA TRP A 940 -3.50 11.14 13.31
C TRP A 940 -2.95 10.53 12.01
N VAL A 941 -1.87 11.08 11.47
CA VAL A 941 -1.27 10.55 10.23
C VAL A 941 -0.69 9.15 10.45
N ARG A 942 -0.14 8.84 11.62
CA ARG A 942 0.48 7.52 11.89
C ARG A 942 -0.50 6.44 12.33
N LEU A 943 -1.46 6.79 13.20
CA LEU A 943 -2.34 5.81 13.88
C LEU A 943 -3.84 6.11 13.67
N GLY A 944 -4.17 7.10 12.85
CA GLY A 944 -5.54 7.48 12.55
C GLY A 944 -6.26 8.18 13.70
N MET A 945 -7.57 8.35 13.55
CA MET A 945 -8.44 8.95 14.57
C MET A 945 -8.37 8.21 15.92
N LEU A 946 -8.21 6.89 15.90
CA LEU A 946 -8.06 6.07 17.11
C LEU A 946 -6.75 6.40 17.86
N GLY A 947 -5.68 6.74 17.14
CA GLY A 947 -4.43 7.20 17.71
C GLY A 947 -4.62 8.48 18.52
N VAL A 948 -5.30 9.47 17.95
CA VAL A 948 -5.61 10.74 18.62
C VAL A 948 -6.44 10.50 19.89
N LEU A 949 -7.50 9.69 19.78
CA LEU A 949 -8.35 9.35 20.92
C LEU A 949 -7.55 8.66 22.04
N LEU A 950 -6.67 7.71 21.68
CA LEU A 950 -5.83 7.02 22.64
C LEU A 950 -4.80 7.94 23.30
N GLY A 951 -4.22 8.87 22.53
CA GLY A 951 -3.35 9.92 23.06
C GLY A 951 -4.07 10.77 24.11
N LEU A 952 -5.30 11.22 23.81
CA LEU A 952 -6.12 12.01 24.75
C LEU A 952 -6.50 11.21 26.00
N ILE A 953 -6.91 9.95 25.85
CA ILE A 953 -7.25 9.06 26.98
C ILE A 953 -6.03 8.85 27.89
N THR A 954 -4.85 8.65 27.29
CA THR A 954 -3.59 8.50 28.03
C THR A 954 -3.27 9.75 28.84
N GLN A 955 -3.46 10.94 28.26
CA GLN A 955 -3.31 12.21 28.99
C GLN A 955 -4.30 12.33 30.16
N VAL A 956 -5.58 12.02 29.95
CA VAL A 956 -6.59 12.06 31.02
C VAL A 956 -6.20 11.16 32.19
N PHE A 957 -5.80 9.91 31.93
CA PHE A 957 -5.40 8.99 33.00
C PHE A 957 -4.09 9.38 33.67
N PHE A 958 -3.10 9.89 32.91
CA PHE A 958 -1.85 10.37 33.48
C PHE A 958 -2.10 11.52 34.46
N TRP A 959 -2.82 12.57 34.02
CA TRP A 959 -3.07 13.74 34.86
C TRP A 959 -3.95 13.41 36.06
N LYS A 960 -4.95 12.53 35.90
CA LYS A 960 -5.77 12.06 37.01
C LYS A 960 -4.92 11.36 38.08
N GLN A 961 -4.02 10.46 37.66
CA GLN A 961 -3.14 9.72 38.57
C GLN A 961 -2.11 10.65 39.23
N ALA A 962 -1.47 11.52 38.45
CA ALA A 962 -0.49 12.48 38.95
C ALA A 962 -1.11 13.46 39.97
N LEU A 963 -2.30 13.99 39.69
CA LEU A 963 -3.02 14.87 40.62
C LEU A 963 -3.46 14.15 41.90
N HIS A 964 -3.87 12.89 41.80
CA HIS A 964 -4.20 12.06 42.97
C HIS A 964 -3.00 11.93 43.93
N ILE A 965 -1.83 11.55 43.39
CA ILE A 965 -0.60 11.44 44.17
C ILE A 965 -0.20 12.80 44.72
N TYR A 966 -0.18 13.83 43.88
CA TYR A 966 0.17 15.19 44.27
C TYR A 966 -0.62 15.65 45.52
N GLN A 967 -1.93 15.42 45.54
CA GLN A 967 -2.78 15.77 46.69
C GLN A 967 -2.41 14.97 47.96
N LYS A 968 -2.03 13.71 47.81
CA LYS A 968 -1.65 12.80 48.90
C LYS A 968 -0.29 13.16 49.53
N VAL A 969 0.70 13.54 48.71
CA VAL A 969 2.11 13.65 49.14
C VAL A 969 2.60 15.07 49.43
N ARG A 970 1.89 16.11 48.96
CA ARG A 970 2.35 17.52 49.00
C ARG A 970 2.80 18.03 50.37
N HIS A 971 2.22 17.51 51.44
CA HIS A 971 2.52 17.94 52.81
C HIS A 971 3.15 16.85 53.67
N THR A 972 3.38 15.66 53.13
CA THR A 972 3.71 14.45 53.90
C THR A 972 5.03 13.81 53.47
N ASP A 973 5.35 13.78 52.16
CA ASP A 973 6.59 13.21 51.64
C ASP A 973 7.24 14.15 50.61
N PRO A 974 8.28 14.91 51.00
CA PRO A 974 8.97 15.84 50.11
C PRO A 974 9.58 15.18 48.87
N LEU A 975 10.08 13.94 48.98
CA LEU A 975 10.72 13.26 47.85
C LEU A 975 9.67 12.85 46.82
N CYS A 976 8.61 12.15 47.25
CA CYS A 976 7.51 11.80 46.35
C CYS A 976 6.85 13.04 45.75
N PHE A 977 6.74 14.13 46.52
CA PHE A 977 6.23 15.40 46.04
C PHE A 977 7.09 16.01 44.93
N ALA A 978 8.41 16.02 45.08
CA ALA A 978 9.30 16.51 44.03
C ALA A 978 9.25 15.63 42.76
N LEU A 979 9.16 14.31 42.92
CA LEU A 979 9.08 13.37 41.80
C LEU A 979 7.80 13.54 40.97
N VAL A 980 6.63 13.67 41.64
CA VAL A 980 5.37 13.90 40.93
C VAL A 980 5.32 15.27 40.27
N LEU A 981 5.88 16.32 40.89
CA LEU A 981 6.00 17.64 40.25
C LEU A 981 6.90 17.58 39.01
N GLY A 982 8.04 16.91 39.10
CA GLY A 982 8.95 16.72 37.97
C GLY A 982 8.26 15.98 36.82
N ALA A 983 7.54 14.89 37.12
CA ALA A 983 6.81 14.12 36.11
C ALA A 983 5.66 14.94 35.45
N MET A 984 4.91 15.71 36.24
CA MET A 984 3.89 16.63 35.73
C MET A 984 4.50 17.70 34.81
N GLY A 985 5.63 18.28 35.21
CA GLY A 985 6.35 19.27 34.39
C GLY A 985 6.89 18.66 33.10
N ALA A 986 7.49 17.48 33.15
CA ALA A 986 7.99 16.78 31.96
C ALA A 986 6.86 16.42 30.98
N MET A 987 5.69 16.00 31.48
CA MET A 987 4.52 15.78 30.61
C MET A 987 3.97 17.11 30.03
N ALA A 988 4.06 18.21 30.77
CA ALA A 988 3.70 19.53 30.24
C ALA A 988 4.65 19.99 29.13
N ASP A 989 5.95 19.66 29.21
CA ASP A 989 6.90 19.86 28.10
C ASP A 989 6.53 19.02 26.86
N VAL A 990 6.18 17.73 27.06
CA VAL A 990 5.71 16.84 25.98
C VAL A 990 4.55 17.49 25.22
N LEU A 991 3.58 18.06 25.94
CA LEU A 991 2.43 18.74 25.35
C LEU A 991 2.80 20.10 24.72
N GLY A 992 3.53 20.95 25.45
CA GLY A 992 3.86 22.31 25.03
C GLY A 992 4.81 22.36 23.83
N HIS A 993 5.90 21.59 23.88
CA HIS A 993 6.84 21.50 22.76
C HIS A 993 6.22 20.71 21.59
N GLY A 994 5.42 19.69 21.90
CA GLY A 994 4.71 18.88 20.91
C GLY A 994 3.73 19.64 20.02
N LEU A 995 3.31 20.86 20.38
CA LEU A 995 2.46 21.69 19.51
C LEU A 995 3.17 22.16 18.24
N VAL A 996 4.51 22.16 18.23
CA VAL A 996 5.34 22.69 17.15
C VAL A 996 6.49 21.77 16.74
N ASP A 997 6.55 20.55 17.30
CA ASP A 997 7.53 19.51 16.98
C ASP A 997 7.07 18.11 17.45
N MET A 998 7.96 17.11 17.43
CA MET A 998 7.70 15.74 17.91
C MET A 998 7.42 15.68 19.41
N ALA A 999 6.41 14.90 19.80
CA ALA A 999 6.09 14.66 21.21
C ALA A 999 6.42 13.23 21.68
N PHE A 1000 6.24 12.23 20.80
CA PHE A 1000 6.27 10.82 21.19
C PHE A 1000 7.01 9.94 20.18
N PHE A 1001 6.75 10.07 18.86
CA PHE A 1001 7.31 9.23 17.80
C PHE A 1001 8.79 9.54 17.49
N ASN A 1002 9.62 9.40 18.52
CA ASN A 1002 11.08 9.42 18.42
C ASN A 1002 11.63 8.45 19.47
N ILE A 1003 12.67 7.70 19.14
CA ILE A 1003 13.16 6.57 19.94
C ILE A 1003 13.48 7.04 21.36
N ASN A 1004 14.21 8.14 21.54
CA ASN A 1004 14.53 8.61 22.88
C ASN A 1004 13.30 9.15 23.64
N LEU A 1005 12.36 9.79 22.96
CA LEU A 1005 11.17 10.42 23.56
C LEU A 1005 10.12 9.39 23.98
N SER A 1006 9.97 8.29 23.24
CA SER A 1006 9.03 7.22 23.55
C SER A 1006 9.41 6.47 24.85
N TYR A 1007 10.70 6.25 25.10
CA TYR A 1007 11.20 5.68 26.36
C TYR A 1007 10.98 6.63 27.55
N VAL A 1008 11.18 7.94 27.36
CA VAL A 1008 10.88 8.93 28.42
C VAL A 1008 9.37 9.02 28.65
N PHE A 1009 8.54 8.97 27.62
CA PHE A 1009 7.09 8.91 27.78
C PHE A 1009 6.66 7.68 28.59
N ALA A 1010 7.18 6.51 28.23
CA ALA A 1010 6.96 5.26 28.96
C ALA A 1010 7.35 5.37 30.45
N ILE A 1011 8.51 5.96 30.76
CA ILE A 1011 8.94 6.10 32.16
C ILE A 1011 8.03 7.05 32.94
N LEU A 1012 7.58 8.15 32.34
CA LEU A 1012 6.65 9.08 33.00
C LEU A 1012 5.35 8.38 33.40
N LEU A 1013 4.80 7.53 32.51
CA LEU A 1013 3.60 6.74 32.82
C LEU A 1013 3.85 5.74 33.96
N ALA A 1014 5.00 5.04 33.94
CA ALA A 1014 5.32 4.06 34.97
C ALA A 1014 5.56 4.72 36.34
N MET A 1015 6.26 5.85 36.39
CA MET A 1015 6.58 6.58 37.63
C MET A 1015 5.32 6.98 38.40
N VAL A 1016 4.30 7.53 37.73
CA VAL A 1016 3.04 7.94 38.39
C VAL A 1016 2.21 6.76 38.89
N ILE A 1017 2.45 5.53 38.45
CA ILE A 1017 1.78 4.35 39.00
C ILE A 1017 2.47 3.90 40.28
N HIS A 1018 3.80 3.89 40.30
CA HIS A 1018 4.57 3.39 41.45
C HIS A 1018 4.67 4.36 42.63
N LEU A 1019 4.49 5.67 42.37
CA LEU A 1019 4.43 6.67 43.43
C LEU A 1019 3.14 6.59 44.29
N ASP A 1020 2.10 5.89 43.84
CA ASP A 1020 0.84 5.75 44.60
C ASP A 1020 0.81 4.49 45.50
N GLN A 1021 1.55 3.45 45.10
CA GLN A 1021 1.58 2.14 45.77
C GLN A 1021 2.50 2.11 47.01
N ASN A 1022 3.21 3.21 47.27
CA ASN A 1022 4.06 3.45 48.45
C ASN A 1022 3.51 4.63 49.26
#